data_AF-A0A6V8HAY2-F1
#
_entry.id   AF-A0A6V8HAY2-F1
#
_cell.length_a   1.000
_cell.length_b   1.000
_cell.length_c   1.000
_cell.angle_alpha   90.00
_cell.angle_beta   90.00
_cell.angle_gamma   90.00
#
_symmetry.space_group_name_H-M   'P 1'
#
loop_
_entity.id
_entity.type
_entity.pdbx_description
1 polymer ?
#
loop_
_entity_poly.entity_id
_entity_poly.type
_entity_poly.pdbx_seq_one_letter_code
_entity_poly.pdbx_strand_id
1 'polypeptide(L)'
;MRFSFLFSSLVLLHQAAAQLSGSVGPLTSVSTKKAKKTCNVLDYGAKADKSTDLGPPLLAAFNACSSGGLVYVPSGNYLLSTWVTLSGGSAWALQIDGIIYRGGTSGGNMIFIEHANDFELFSSHASGAVQGLGYEFHAQGSISGPRILRFYEVTNFSVHDFILVDSPSFHFSMDTCKNGEVYNMAIRGANEGGLDGIDVWSDNIWIHDVEVTNKDECVTVKSPAHNILIEDIYCNWSGGCAIGSLGANTDISDILYRYVYTWSSNQMMMIKSNGGSGSVENVVFQDFIGHGNAYSLNVDSYWSSQSTAAGNGVEYNNITFTNWHGTEANGAQRGPIRVICPDKVPCTDITISDWAMWTESGTSQTYTCRSAYGSGSCLRNSGSGTSSYTSTSTATAAPSGYSAPTMAADLKNSFGTTASIPIPAIPTSFFPGRKCGPCRAKSRPNSECTWTAGRSRSDAKAYREHIEVLQQHIKTLEQSAYPQDDMPNNVFSYHSETPTPSHTRSQQSGNGYNSSPTGLNVPVTSLHGRFSSLPTTISENISPASAMVGSIETNTGTQEFYGGSSASNFMTQIRQAVAQQLGDRSYITNTAPFSSLGVKKDPQRRNSQWRDFNLDDCALPPKSRADALMAVYLDAVHPLYPFIDRVALMESYEGLFSSHGSIEVDPSLLCALNLIFALSCQLDTTASAEQRQTSANVFFRRAQKSLDIWKMDSSLESVQVLLLLGQYLQSTNEPLQCWVFVGAATRMAQSLGLHLPETSTNVASIRQREILRRVWHACILMDRVLAMTYGRPTMISQAVASVTPLPLPIDEEDLSMGTALKVVDSLSPTRLEFFLHSLKLYEIMEELLNATNSNIIRQNAPAKPSGVLGFRSAHATPLTEIDDKLVAWEAELPDHLRRLPDLQSPARSSSVNVFYRQAVILRQRLLHVRLLALRPVLSSLIAYNGGSSDNSANFGTNLSYRIAHQCAIVCIKIAQEAIDLVHQYKSTQWATTGFIAAWWYNVLFVYSAATVLVAARLRPLWQSEISEAAILQSWRRAINILETYKDYSKSIPKLIVTLQMLFKQVPKSYLSRDVATRQNSPSKQMHPGSDDHNESAVDAQIHRNWDTSRYHNTAIQDEEVDGIPSLISDIDFFLDADDLSWLNSGPIDL
;
A
#
# COMPACT_ATOMS: atom_id res chain seq x y z
N MET A 1 28.46 -54.25 -5.68
CA MET A 1 27.42 -54.33 -4.63
C MET A 1 26.75 -52.97 -4.56
N ARG A 2 25.42 -52.92 -4.70
CA ARG A 2 24.60 -51.70 -4.71
C ARG A 2 24.41 -51.20 -3.27
N PHE A 3 24.60 -49.92 -3.01
CA PHE A 3 23.97 -49.23 -1.89
C PHE A 3 23.52 -47.84 -2.36
N SER A 4 22.20 -47.66 -2.34
CA SER A 4 21.49 -46.42 -2.66
C SER A 4 21.55 -45.47 -1.47
N PHE A 5 21.84 -44.18 -1.70
CA PHE A 5 21.57 -43.11 -0.74
C PHE A 5 20.59 -42.12 -1.36
N LEU A 6 19.52 -41.87 -0.61
CA LEU A 6 18.38 -41.02 -0.93
C LEU A 6 18.78 -39.54 -0.96
N PHE A 7 18.44 -38.85 -2.04
CA PHE A 7 18.39 -37.39 -2.11
C PHE A 7 17.00 -36.94 -1.64
N SER A 8 16.93 -36.21 -0.53
CA SER A 8 15.75 -35.43 -0.15
C SER A 8 15.92 -34.01 -0.70
N SER A 9 15.20 -33.71 -1.78
CA SER A 9 15.07 -32.37 -2.35
C SER A 9 14.14 -31.52 -1.48
N LEU A 10 14.65 -30.42 -0.90
CA LEU A 10 13.84 -29.36 -0.32
C LEU A 10 13.10 -28.63 -1.44
N VAL A 11 11.79 -28.81 -1.50
CA VAL A 11 10.87 -28.03 -2.34
C VAL A 11 10.51 -26.78 -1.55
N LEU A 12 11.06 -25.62 -1.93
CA LEU A 12 10.66 -24.32 -1.38
C LEU A 12 9.30 -23.95 -1.98
N LEU A 13 8.24 -24.23 -1.21
CA LEU A 13 6.87 -23.88 -1.54
C LEU A 13 6.67 -22.39 -1.37
N HIS A 14 6.23 -21.73 -2.43
CA HIS A 14 5.74 -20.37 -2.39
C HIS A 14 4.46 -20.35 -1.53
N GLN A 15 4.57 -19.99 -0.26
CA GLN A 15 3.39 -19.69 0.54
C GLN A 15 2.88 -18.30 0.13
N ALA A 16 1.81 -18.30 -0.66
CA ALA A 16 1.02 -17.10 -0.92
C ALA A 16 0.51 -16.57 0.42
N ALA A 17 1.04 -15.42 0.87
CA ALA A 17 0.46 -14.69 1.98
C ALA A 17 -0.78 -13.95 1.44
N ALA A 18 -1.92 -14.63 1.49
CA ALA A 18 -3.22 -13.98 1.39
C ALA A 18 -3.55 -13.41 2.78
N GLN A 19 -3.69 -12.09 2.86
CA GLN A 19 -4.04 -11.36 4.08
C GLN A 19 -5.13 -10.34 3.79
N LEU A 20 -5.76 -9.86 4.86
CA LEU A 20 -6.62 -8.69 4.87
C LEU A 20 -6.00 -7.58 4.01
N SER A 21 -6.81 -6.95 3.17
CA SER A 21 -6.38 -5.86 2.29
C SER A 21 -6.35 -4.50 3.01
N GLY A 22 -6.87 -4.42 4.24
CA GLY A 22 -6.85 -3.23 5.08
C GLY A 22 -7.37 -3.48 6.49
N SER A 23 -7.66 -2.41 7.24
CA SER A 23 -8.29 -2.51 8.55
C SER A 23 -9.70 -3.09 8.46
N VAL A 24 -10.08 -3.89 9.45
CA VAL A 24 -11.45 -4.37 9.67
C VAL A 24 -12.04 -3.74 10.93
N GLY A 25 -13.35 -3.85 11.13
CA GLY A 25 -14.04 -3.36 12.32
C GLY A 25 -14.70 -1.99 12.15
N PRO A 26 -15.44 -1.52 13.18
CA PRO A 26 -16.10 -0.22 13.19
C PRO A 26 -15.10 0.93 13.22
N LEU A 27 -15.47 2.06 12.61
CA LEU A 27 -14.64 3.26 12.56
C LEU A 27 -14.71 4.08 13.85
N THR A 28 -15.83 3.99 14.57
CA THR A 28 -16.04 4.69 15.84
C THR A 28 -16.34 3.72 16.97
N SER A 29 -15.78 3.99 18.15
CA SER A 29 -15.97 3.14 19.32
C SER A 29 -17.41 3.13 19.83
N VAL A 30 -17.86 2.02 20.42
CA VAL A 30 -19.11 1.94 21.21
C VAL A 30 -19.25 3.12 22.17
N SER A 31 -18.18 3.51 22.88
CA SER A 31 -18.24 4.63 23.84
C SER A 31 -18.62 5.95 23.18
N THR A 32 -18.13 6.21 21.97
CA THR A 32 -18.49 7.40 21.19
C THR A 32 -19.97 7.36 20.78
N LYS A 33 -20.44 6.20 20.30
CA LYS A 33 -21.82 5.99 19.87
C LYS A 33 -22.80 6.15 21.05
N LYS A 34 -22.47 5.53 22.19
CA LYS A 34 -23.20 5.63 23.45
C LYS A 34 -23.29 7.07 23.97
N ALA A 35 -22.18 7.81 23.91
CA ALA A 35 -22.11 9.21 24.33
C ALA A 35 -22.99 10.13 23.47
N LYS A 36 -23.18 9.79 22.18
CA LYS A 36 -24.08 10.53 21.30
C LYS A 36 -25.54 10.31 21.68
N LYS A 37 -25.96 9.04 21.75
CA LYS A 37 -27.32 8.66 22.12
C LYS A 37 -27.39 7.17 22.44
N THR A 38 -28.13 6.80 23.48
CA THR A 38 -28.52 5.42 23.74
C THR A 38 -30.04 5.30 23.61
N CYS A 39 -30.51 4.41 22.73
CA CYS A 39 -31.90 4.10 22.52
C CYS A 39 -32.18 2.72 23.13
N ASN A 40 -32.60 2.70 24.40
CA ASN A 40 -32.98 1.47 25.09
C ASN A 40 -34.35 1.02 24.58
N VAL A 41 -34.47 -0.20 24.07
CA VAL A 41 -35.72 -0.72 23.49
C VAL A 41 -36.91 -0.69 24.46
N LEU A 42 -36.66 -0.70 25.77
CA LEU A 42 -37.71 -0.55 26.79
C LEU A 42 -38.43 0.81 26.70
N ASP A 43 -37.70 1.87 26.34
CA ASP A 43 -38.26 3.22 26.14
C ASP A 43 -39.15 3.31 24.89
N TYR A 44 -39.06 2.30 24.02
CA TYR A 44 -39.83 2.16 22.78
C TYR A 44 -40.91 1.07 22.89
N GLY A 45 -41.21 0.61 24.11
CA GLY A 45 -42.32 -0.31 24.39
C GLY A 45 -41.94 -1.80 24.43
N ALA A 46 -40.65 -2.15 24.37
CA ALA A 46 -40.23 -3.54 24.58
C ALA A 46 -40.51 -3.99 26.02
N LYS A 47 -40.77 -5.28 26.19
CA LYS A 47 -40.90 -5.92 27.51
C LYS A 47 -40.11 -7.22 27.55
N ALA A 48 -39.33 -7.39 28.61
CA ALA A 48 -38.53 -8.59 28.87
C ALA A 48 -39.39 -9.72 29.49
N ASP A 49 -40.52 -10.04 28.87
CA ASP A 49 -41.52 -10.99 29.40
C ASP A 49 -41.65 -12.27 28.53
N LYS A 50 -40.82 -12.40 27.49
CA LYS A 50 -40.86 -13.51 26.51
C LYS A 50 -42.25 -13.71 25.87
N SER A 51 -43.09 -12.68 25.82
CA SER A 51 -44.46 -12.75 25.27
C SER A 51 -44.81 -11.55 24.39
N THR A 52 -44.34 -10.36 24.74
CA THR A 52 -44.52 -9.14 23.96
C THR A 52 -43.50 -9.09 22.83
N ASP A 53 -43.95 -8.76 21.62
CA ASP A 53 -43.09 -8.69 20.43
C ASP A 53 -42.06 -7.55 20.51
N LEU A 54 -40.78 -7.92 20.38
CA LEU A 54 -39.62 -7.03 20.35
C LEU A 54 -39.44 -6.32 19.00
N GLY A 55 -40.02 -6.85 17.91
CA GLY A 55 -39.78 -6.35 16.55
C GLY A 55 -40.05 -4.85 16.39
N PRO A 56 -41.28 -4.37 16.67
CA PRO A 56 -41.60 -2.95 16.54
C PRO A 56 -40.78 -2.03 17.47
N PRO A 57 -40.59 -2.33 18.78
CA PRO A 57 -39.71 -1.54 19.64
C PRO A 57 -38.25 -1.49 19.19
N LEU A 58 -37.71 -2.59 18.67
CA LEU A 58 -36.32 -2.67 18.18
C LEU A 58 -36.14 -1.78 16.93
N LEU A 59 -37.08 -1.84 15.98
CA LEU A 59 -37.07 -0.97 14.80
C LEU A 59 -37.22 0.51 15.18
N ALA A 60 -38.09 0.83 16.15
CA ALA A 60 -38.28 2.20 16.62
C ALA A 60 -37.02 2.75 17.31
N ALA A 61 -36.36 1.94 18.14
CA ALA A 61 -35.08 2.30 18.77
C ALA A 61 -33.97 2.50 17.74
N PHE A 62 -33.89 1.63 16.72
CA PHE A 62 -32.99 1.80 15.59
C PHE A 62 -33.23 3.11 14.85
N ASN A 63 -34.46 3.40 14.44
CA ASN A 63 -34.79 4.64 13.74
C ASN A 63 -34.39 5.90 14.53
N ALA A 64 -34.39 5.82 15.85
CA ALA A 64 -33.98 6.91 16.72
C ALA A 64 -32.46 7.03 16.93
N CYS A 65 -31.68 5.97 16.69
CA CYS A 65 -30.24 5.89 16.94
C CYS A 65 -29.38 5.54 15.72
N SER A 66 -29.97 5.31 14.55
CA SER A 66 -29.29 4.87 13.32
C SER A 66 -28.23 5.84 12.81
N SER A 67 -28.27 7.10 13.23
CA SER A 67 -27.29 8.13 12.87
C SER A 67 -26.35 8.43 14.04
N GLY A 68 -25.47 7.50 14.40
CA GLY A 68 -24.39 7.72 15.37
C GLY A 68 -24.62 7.19 16.79
N GLY A 69 -25.75 6.52 17.07
CA GLY A 69 -26.16 6.12 18.42
C GLY A 69 -26.03 4.63 18.70
N LEU A 70 -26.30 4.24 19.95
CA LEU A 70 -26.34 2.86 20.43
C LEU A 70 -27.79 2.41 20.62
N VAL A 71 -28.23 1.37 19.92
CA VAL A 71 -29.45 0.63 20.24
C VAL A 71 -29.12 -0.39 21.33
N TYR A 72 -29.88 -0.38 22.43
CA TYR A 72 -29.60 -1.23 23.58
C TYR A 72 -30.80 -2.14 23.88
N VAL A 73 -30.57 -3.45 23.85
CA VAL A 73 -31.47 -4.50 24.34
C VAL A 73 -30.93 -5.01 25.68
N PRO A 74 -31.51 -4.59 26.82
CA PRO A 74 -31.03 -4.98 28.14
C PRO A 74 -31.11 -6.48 28.41
N SER A 75 -30.51 -6.92 29.51
CA SER A 75 -30.68 -8.29 30.00
C SER A 75 -32.15 -8.60 30.28
N GLY A 76 -32.61 -9.77 29.84
CA GLY A 76 -34.01 -10.18 29.88
C GLY A 76 -34.34 -11.18 28.78
N ASN A 77 -35.55 -11.76 28.82
CA ASN A 77 -36.04 -12.65 27.78
C ASN A 77 -37.05 -11.92 26.91
N TYR A 78 -36.82 -11.86 25.60
CA TYR A 78 -37.66 -11.14 24.65
C TYR A 78 -38.22 -12.10 23.61
N LEU A 79 -39.45 -11.87 23.14
CA LEU A 79 -40.02 -12.60 22.03
C LEU A 79 -39.86 -11.77 20.75
N LEU A 80 -39.39 -12.36 19.66
CA LEU A 80 -39.36 -11.73 18.34
C LEU A 80 -40.39 -12.43 17.44
N SER A 81 -41.55 -11.81 17.29
CA SER A 81 -42.64 -12.33 16.44
C SER A 81 -42.63 -11.70 15.05
N THR A 82 -42.20 -10.44 14.96
CA THR A 82 -42.05 -9.72 13.69
C THR A 82 -40.57 -9.52 13.39
N TRP A 83 -40.14 -9.92 12.19
CA TRP A 83 -38.76 -9.74 11.72
C TRP A 83 -38.40 -8.27 11.56
N VAL A 84 -37.12 -7.96 11.75
CA VAL A 84 -36.62 -6.58 11.66
C VAL A 84 -35.61 -6.44 10.54
N THR A 85 -35.82 -5.42 9.70
CA THR A 85 -34.82 -4.92 8.74
C THR A 85 -34.32 -3.57 9.23
N LEU A 86 -33.03 -3.49 9.57
CA LEU A 86 -32.37 -2.29 10.07
C LEU A 86 -31.45 -1.77 8.97
N SER A 87 -31.94 -0.80 8.21
CA SER A 87 -31.35 -0.34 6.95
C SER A 87 -30.74 1.06 7.04
N GLY A 88 -29.58 1.28 6.43
CA GLY A 88 -29.00 2.63 6.23
C GLY A 88 -28.40 3.29 7.48
N GLY A 89 -28.11 2.52 8.53
CA GLY A 89 -27.48 3.05 9.74
C GLY A 89 -26.00 3.42 9.54
N SER A 90 -25.55 4.52 10.13
CA SER A 90 -24.18 4.99 10.06
C SER A 90 -23.63 5.37 11.44
N ALA A 91 -22.43 4.90 11.75
CA ALA A 91 -21.76 5.10 13.04
C ALA A 91 -22.59 4.65 14.24
N TRP A 92 -23.27 3.52 14.13
CA TRP A 92 -24.21 3.04 15.15
C TRP A 92 -23.80 1.67 15.68
N ALA A 93 -24.42 1.24 16.78
CA ALA A 93 -24.17 -0.06 17.37
C ALA A 93 -25.46 -0.68 17.90
N LEU A 94 -25.52 -2.01 17.89
CA LEU A 94 -26.58 -2.82 18.46
C LEU A 94 -25.99 -3.66 19.60
N GLN A 95 -26.24 -3.24 20.84
CA GLN A 95 -25.86 -3.99 22.02
C GLN A 95 -27.04 -4.85 22.48
N ILE A 96 -26.85 -6.18 22.46
CA ILE A 96 -27.84 -7.14 22.93
C ILE A 96 -27.27 -7.89 24.14
N ASP A 97 -27.77 -7.58 25.32
CA ASP A 97 -27.43 -8.29 26.57
C ASP A 97 -28.54 -9.24 27.05
N GLY A 98 -29.69 -9.22 26.37
CA GLY A 98 -30.81 -10.14 26.58
C GLY A 98 -30.76 -11.37 25.68
N ILE A 99 -31.75 -12.25 25.86
CA ILE A 99 -31.98 -13.43 25.02
C ILE A 99 -33.25 -13.18 24.19
N ILE A 100 -33.10 -13.23 22.86
CA ILE A 100 -34.20 -13.09 21.91
C ILE A 100 -34.68 -14.49 21.52
N TYR A 101 -35.94 -14.82 21.77
CA TYR A 101 -36.57 -16.06 21.36
C TYR A 101 -37.43 -15.83 20.13
N ARG A 102 -37.33 -16.71 19.14
CA ARG A 102 -38.23 -16.71 17.99
C ARG A 102 -39.67 -16.95 18.44
N GLY A 103 -40.58 -16.07 18.03
CA GLY A 103 -42.04 -16.26 18.10
C GLY A 103 -42.70 -16.36 16.72
N GLY A 104 -42.09 -15.75 15.70
CA GLY A 104 -42.62 -15.73 14.34
C GLY A 104 -42.31 -17.02 13.57
N THR A 105 -43.11 -17.33 12.54
CA THR A 105 -42.93 -18.51 11.68
C THR A 105 -42.70 -18.17 10.21
N SER A 106 -42.78 -16.89 9.85
CA SER A 106 -42.55 -16.39 8.49
C SER A 106 -41.14 -16.73 8.01
N GLY A 107 -40.98 -16.99 6.71
CA GLY A 107 -39.64 -17.08 6.09
C GLY A 107 -38.89 -15.75 6.13
N GLY A 108 -37.66 -15.73 5.60
CA GLY A 108 -36.81 -14.54 5.56
C GLY A 108 -35.69 -14.58 6.59
N ASN A 109 -35.36 -13.44 7.19
CA ASN A 109 -34.31 -13.30 8.19
C ASN A 109 -34.92 -12.66 9.43
N MET A 110 -34.69 -13.23 10.62
CA MET A 110 -35.22 -12.69 11.88
C MET A 110 -34.68 -11.28 12.14
N ILE A 111 -33.36 -11.11 12.00
CA ILE A 111 -32.66 -9.83 12.07
C ILE A 111 -31.87 -9.64 10.77
N PHE A 112 -32.22 -8.61 10.02
CA PHE A 112 -31.55 -8.23 8.77
C PHE A 112 -30.92 -6.85 8.91
N ILE A 113 -29.60 -6.76 8.80
CA ILE A 113 -28.87 -5.48 8.73
C ILE A 113 -28.47 -5.23 7.28
N GLU A 114 -28.85 -4.09 6.71
CA GLU A 114 -28.52 -3.79 5.32
C GLU A 114 -28.03 -2.34 5.13
N HIS A 115 -27.12 -2.14 4.18
CA HIS A 115 -26.57 -0.83 3.82
C HIS A 115 -26.04 -0.01 5.02
N ALA A 116 -25.47 -0.70 6.02
CA ALA A 116 -24.94 -0.09 7.22
C ALA A 116 -23.44 0.21 7.08
N ASN A 117 -22.97 1.28 7.72
CA ASN A 117 -21.55 1.63 7.77
C ASN A 117 -21.12 2.00 9.19
N ASP A 118 -19.92 1.62 9.60
CA ASP A 118 -19.42 1.86 10.96
C ASP A 118 -20.39 1.28 12.00
N PHE A 119 -20.54 -0.04 11.94
CA PHE A 119 -21.55 -0.80 12.68
C PHE A 119 -20.91 -1.80 13.66
N GLU A 120 -21.54 -2.02 14.81
CA GLU A 120 -21.05 -2.98 15.80
C GLU A 120 -22.22 -3.72 16.44
N LEU A 121 -22.24 -5.04 16.34
CA LEU A 121 -23.21 -5.93 17.01
C LEU A 121 -22.48 -6.72 18.10
N PHE A 122 -22.88 -6.55 19.35
CA PHE A 122 -22.19 -7.21 20.45
C PHE A 122 -23.05 -7.43 21.69
N SER A 123 -22.58 -8.31 22.60
CA SER A 123 -23.00 -8.33 24.00
C SER A 123 -21.88 -7.84 24.90
N SER A 124 -22.21 -7.00 25.88
CA SER A 124 -21.22 -6.50 26.83
C SER A 124 -20.80 -7.53 27.90
N HIS A 125 -21.52 -8.65 27.99
CA HIS A 125 -21.26 -9.71 28.97
C HIS A 125 -21.04 -11.09 28.33
N ALA A 126 -20.87 -11.16 27.00
CA ALA A 126 -20.74 -12.42 26.24
C ALA A 126 -21.90 -13.41 26.51
N SER A 127 -23.09 -12.90 26.81
CA SER A 127 -24.28 -13.69 27.17
C SER A 127 -25.52 -13.35 26.34
N GLY A 128 -25.43 -12.32 25.49
CA GLY A 128 -26.48 -11.99 24.53
C GLY A 128 -26.64 -13.11 23.52
N ALA A 129 -27.89 -13.52 23.29
CA ALA A 129 -28.17 -14.67 22.43
C ALA A 129 -29.46 -14.50 21.61
N VAL A 130 -29.50 -15.16 20.45
CA VAL A 130 -30.73 -15.44 19.72
C VAL A 130 -31.02 -16.94 19.72
N GLN A 131 -32.13 -17.32 20.33
CA GLN A 131 -32.69 -18.67 20.29
C GLN A 131 -33.69 -18.76 19.14
N GLY A 132 -33.30 -19.40 18.05
CA GLY A 132 -34.10 -19.58 16.84
C GLY A 132 -35.21 -20.62 16.97
N LEU A 133 -35.15 -21.53 17.95
CA LEU A 133 -36.13 -22.62 18.14
C LEU A 133 -36.39 -23.39 16.83
N GLY A 134 -35.32 -23.71 16.10
CA GLY A 134 -35.30 -24.42 14.84
C GLY A 134 -35.86 -25.83 14.93
N TYR A 135 -35.67 -26.51 16.07
CA TYR A 135 -36.23 -27.84 16.31
C TYR A 135 -37.74 -27.94 16.06
N GLU A 136 -38.50 -26.83 16.22
CA GLU A 136 -39.94 -26.81 15.92
C GLU A 136 -40.23 -27.06 14.44
N PHE A 137 -39.33 -26.63 13.54
CA PHE A 137 -39.38 -26.91 12.11
C PHE A 137 -38.74 -28.27 11.79
N HIS A 138 -37.57 -28.56 12.36
CA HIS A 138 -36.81 -29.77 12.04
C HIS A 138 -37.53 -31.04 12.53
N ALA A 139 -38.25 -30.99 13.65
CA ALA A 139 -39.11 -32.09 14.12
C ALA A 139 -40.22 -32.46 13.12
N GLN A 140 -40.56 -31.54 12.22
CA GLN A 140 -41.52 -31.74 11.13
C GLN A 140 -40.84 -32.08 9.80
N GLY A 141 -39.51 -32.26 9.79
CA GLY A 141 -38.70 -32.50 8.59
C GLY A 141 -38.53 -31.28 7.70
N SER A 142 -38.66 -30.07 8.24
CA SER A 142 -38.55 -28.82 7.47
C SER A 142 -37.32 -28.02 7.86
N ILE A 143 -36.55 -27.61 6.84
CA ILE A 143 -35.40 -26.68 6.94
C ILE A 143 -35.69 -25.33 6.26
N SER A 144 -36.96 -25.04 5.96
CA SER A 144 -37.40 -23.85 5.22
C SER A 144 -37.85 -22.69 6.13
N GLY A 145 -37.48 -22.71 7.40
CA GLY A 145 -37.77 -21.61 8.33
C GLY A 145 -36.91 -20.35 8.08
N PRO A 146 -37.06 -19.31 8.91
CA PRO A 146 -36.25 -18.10 8.79
C PRO A 146 -34.79 -18.36 9.15
N ARG A 147 -33.89 -17.55 8.59
CA ARG A 147 -32.49 -17.43 9.02
C ARG A 147 -32.44 -16.52 10.24
N ILE A 148 -31.46 -16.69 11.12
CA ILE A 148 -31.35 -15.82 12.29
C ILE A 148 -30.82 -14.43 11.89
N LEU A 149 -29.61 -14.38 11.34
CA LEU A 149 -28.89 -13.14 11.07
C LEU A 149 -28.42 -13.05 9.62
N ARG A 150 -28.69 -11.92 8.96
CA ARG A 150 -28.12 -11.61 7.64
C ARG A 150 -27.59 -10.20 7.62
N PHE A 151 -26.39 -10.02 7.07
CA PHE A 151 -25.84 -8.72 6.69
C PHE A 151 -25.82 -8.61 5.16
N TYR A 152 -26.19 -7.44 4.64
CA TYR A 152 -26.14 -7.12 3.21
C TYR A 152 -25.53 -5.73 2.99
N GLU A 153 -24.43 -5.65 2.25
CA GLU A 153 -23.72 -4.38 1.99
C GLU A 153 -23.39 -3.61 3.29
N VAL A 154 -22.97 -4.33 4.32
CA VAL A 154 -22.49 -3.75 5.58
C VAL A 154 -21.00 -3.50 5.49
N THR A 155 -20.56 -2.30 5.87
CA THR A 155 -19.16 -1.88 5.74
C THR A 155 -18.58 -1.36 7.05
N ASN A 156 -17.30 -1.63 7.29
CA ASN A 156 -16.58 -1.23 8.52
C ASN A 156 -17.36 -1.67 9.77
N PHE A 157 -17.34 -2.97 10.06
CA PHE A 157 -18.19 -3.52 11.11
C PHE A 157 -17.52 -4.60 11.94
N SER A 158 -18.05 -4.82 13.14
CA SER A 158 -17.73 -6.00 13.93
C SER A 158 -18.98 -6.71 14.46
N VAL A 159 -18.88 -8.03 14.60
CA VAL A 159 -19.87 -8.88 15.31
C VAL A 159 -19.12 -9.74 16.32
N HIS A 160 -19.40 -9.58 17.60
CA HIS A 160 -18.64 -10.32 18.61
C HIS A 160 -19.34 -10.50 19.95
N ASP A 161 -18.79 -11.44 20.74
CA ASP A 161 -19.27 -11.79 22.07
C ASP A 161 -20.77 -12.15 22.04
N PHE A 162 -21.20 -12.84 20.98
CA PHE A 162 -22.62 -13.07 20.68
C PHE A 162 -22.90 -14.53 20.31
N ILE A 163 -24.10 -14.99 20.67
CA ILE A 163 -24.47 -16.41 20.58
C ILE A 163 -25.68 -16.61 19.66
N LEU A 164 -25.57 -17.55 18.71
CA LEU A 164 -26.67 -17.92 17.80
C LEU A 164 -27.02 -19.40 18.00
N VAL A 165 -28.28 -19.69 18.30
CA VAL A 165 -28.70 -21.03 18.71
C VAL A 165 -29.90 -21.48 17.90
N ASP A 166 -29.82 -22.72 17.40
CA ASP A 166 -30.95 -23.46 16.86
C ASP A 166 -31.69 -22.70 15.75
N SER A 167 -30.96 -22.32 14.70
CA SER A 167 -31.60 -21.67 13.56
C SER A 167 -32.55 -22.62 12.84
N PRO A 168 -33.75 -22.17 12.44
CA PRO A 168 -34.62 -22.92 11.53
C PRO A 168 -33.99 -23.19 10.15
N SER A 169 -33.02 -22.36 9.74
CA SER A 169 -32.21 -22.49 8.51
C SER A 169 -30.77 -22.02 8.83
N PHE A 170 -30.22 -21.04 8.10
CA PHE A 170 -28.85 -20.55 8.33
C PHE A 170 -28.75 -19.67 9.58
N HIS A 171 -27.63 -19.74 10.30
CA HIS A 171 -27.40 -18.94 11.50
C HIS A 171 -26.96 -17.52 11.12
N PHE A 172 -25.87 -17.38 10.36
CA PHE A 172 -25.31 -16.08 9.98
C PHE A 172 -24.82 -16.07 8.51
N SER A 173 -25.31 -15.10 7.73
CA SER A 173 -24.82 -14.87 6.37
C SER A 173 -24.33 -13.43 6.17
N MET A 174 -23.17 -13.27 5.53
CA MET A 174 -22.58 -11.99 5.15
C MET A 174 -22.55 -11.87 3.62
N ASP A 175 -23.42 -10.99 3.12
CA ASP A 175 -23.65 -10.76 1.70
C ASP A 175 -23.02 -9.44 1.27
N THR A 176 -22.01 -9.50 0.39
CA THR A 176 -21.40 -8.32 -0.23
C THR A 176 -20.94 -7.27 0.80
N CYS A 177 -20.43 -7.73 1.94
CA CYS A 177 -19.97 -6.89 3.04
C CYS A 177 -18.48 -6.52 2.86
N LYS A 178 -17.99 -5.53 3.61
CA LYS A 178 -16.59 -5.08 3.52
C LYS A 178 -15.98 -4.58 4.84
N ASN A 179 -14.70 -4.85 5.06
CA ASN A 179 -13.93 -4.41 6.25
C ASN A 179 -14.57 -4.90 7.56
N GLY A 180 -14.88 -6.20 7.62
CA GLY A 180 -15.64 -6.82 8.71
C GLY A 180 -14.78 -7.68 9.63
N GLU A 181 -15.07 -7.67 10.93
CA GLU A 181 -14.43 -8.55 11.93
C GLU A 181 -15.50 -9.36 12.68
N VAL A 182 -15.36 -10.68 12.75
CA VAL A 182 -16.31 -11.57 13.43
C VAL A 182 -15.55 -12.44 14.41
N TYR A 183 -15.85 -12.33 15.71
CA TYR A 183 -15.07 -13.05 16.71
C TYR A 183 -15.77 -13.32 18.04
N ASN A 184 -15.20 -14.21 18.86
CA ASN A 184 -15.77 -14.64 20.13
C ASN A 184 -17.25 -15.02 19.98
N MET A 185 -17.54 -15.98 19.10
CA MET A 185 -18.91 -16.44 18.87
C MET A 185 -19.07 -17.92 19.16
N ALA A 186 -20.26 -18.29 19.64
CA ALA A 186 -20.71 -19.67 19.69
C ALA A 186 -21.98 -19.82 18.85
N ILE A 187 -21.93 -20.72 17.87
CA ILE A 187 -23.04 -21.07 17.01
C ILE A 187 -23.39 -22.54 17.25
N ARG A 188 -24.65 -22.83 17.62
CA ARG A 188 -25.08 -24.19 17.92
C ARG A 188 -26.44 -24.50 17.34
N GLY A 189 -26.45 -25.28 16.25
CA GLY A 189 -27.62 -25.77 15.54
C GLY A 189 -27.84 -27.28 15.69
N ALA A 190 -28.92 -27.74 15.05
CA ALA A 190 -29.33 -29.13 15.02
C ALA A 190 -28.43 -29.98 14.09
N ASN A 191 -28.53 -31.30 14.22
CA ASN A 191 -27.71 -32.27 13.49
C ASN A 191 -28.31 -32.63 12.11
N GLU A 192 -28.52 -31.62 11.26
CA GLU A 192 -29.08 -31.77 9.90
C GLU A 192 -28.42 -30.78 8.92
N GLY A 193 -28.45 -31.10 7.62
CA GLY A 193 -27.98 -30.21 6.56
C GLY A 193 -28.91 -29.00 6.33
N GLY A 194 -28.40 -27.93 5.71
CA GLY A 194 -29.10 -26.66 5.51
C GLY A 194 -29.17 -25.76 6.74
N LEU A 195 -28.37 -26.07 7.77
CA LEU A 195 -28.29 -25.35 9.05
C LEU A 195 -26.94 -24.66 9.22
N ASP A 196 -26.51 -24.00 8.16
CA ASP A 196 -25.21 -23.38 7.95
C ASP A 196 -24.84 -22.45 9.12
N GLY A 197 -23.58 -22.50 9.55
CA GLY A 197 -23.03 -21.67 10.60
C GLY A 197 -22.80 -20.25 10.09
N ILE A 198 -21.64 -20.02 9.48
CA ILE A 198 -21.30 -18.75 8.84
C ILE A 198 -21.08 -18.95 7.34
N ASP A 199 -21.87 -18.27 6.52
CA ASP A 199 -21.61 -18.09 5.09
C ASP A 199 -21.12 -16.68 4.80
N VAL A 200 -20.07 -16.55 3.98
CA VAL A 200 -19.48 -15.25 3.63
C VAL A 200 -19.13 -15.15 2.15
N TRP A 201 -19.63 -14.12 1.47
CA TRP A 201 -19.18 -13.70 0.13
C TRP A 201 -19.00 -12.19 0.15
N SER A 202 -17.77 -11.75 0.39
CA SER A 202 -17.45 -10.40 0.85
C SER A 202 -15.97 -10.09 0.61
N ASP A 203 -15.57 -8.85 0.89
CA ASP A 203 -14.20 -8.35 0.69
C ASP A 203 -13.58 -7.87 2.01
N ASN A 204 -12.32 -8.22 2.29
CA ASN A 204 -11.59 -7.81 3.48
C ASN A 204 -12.33 -8.16 4.80
N ILE A 205 -12.50 -9.47 5.06
CA ILE A 205 -13.20 -9.99 6.23
C ILE A 205 -12.25 -10.83 7.10
N TRP A 206 -12.26 -10.61 8.41
CA TRP A 206 -11.56 -11.42 9.39
C TRP A 206 -12.57 -12.18 10.26
N ILE A 207 -12.50 -13.52 10.29
CA ILE A 207 -13.34 -14.36 11.15
C ILE A 207 -12.40 -15.17 12.05
N HIS A 208 -12.50 -15.01 13.36
CA HIS A 208 -11.64 -15.75 14.28
C HIS A 208 -12.26 -16.05 15.63
N ASP A 209 -11.76 -17.05 16.34
CA ASP A 209 -12.27 -17.42 17.68
C ASP A 209 -13.79 -17.74 17.64
N VAL A 210 -14.19 -18.66 16.74
CA VAL A 210 -15.59 -19.08 16.55
C VAL A 210 -15.74 -20.59 16.73
N GLU A 211 -16.71 -21.00 17.54
CA GLU A 211 -17.16 -22.40 17.63
C GLU A 211 -18.47 -22.59 16.86
N VAL A 212 -18.53 -23.62 16.02
CA VAL A 212 -19.75 -24.02 15.31
C VAL A 212 -20.06 -25.50 15.56
N THR A 213 -21.30 -25.77 15.98
CA THR A 213 -21.90 -27.11 16.03
C THR A 213 -23.16 -27.11 15.16
N ASN A 214 -23.25 -28.03 14.20
CA ASN A 214 -24.39 -28.23 13.30
C ASN A 214 -24.20 -29.54 12.48
N LYS A 215 -24.77 -29.65 11.28
CA LYS A 215 -24.38 -30.71 10.33
C LYS A 215 -24.21 -30.24 8.88
N ASP A 216 -24.05 -28.93 8.70
CA ASP A 216 -23.72 -28.27 7.44
C ASP A 216 -22.53 -27.31 7.64
N GLU A 217 -22.37 -26.30 6.79
CA GLU A 217 -21.24 -25.35 6.79
C GLU A 217 -20.82 -24.91 8.20
N CYS A 218 -19.52 -25.02 8.50
CA CYS A 218 -18.92 -24.43 9.69
C CYS A 218 -18.71 -22.92 9.47
N VAL A 219 -17.59 -22.56 8.84
CA VAL A 219 -17.34 -21.25 8.23
C VAL A 219 -17.02 -21.50 6.76
N THR A 220 -17.83 -20.95 5.86
CA THR A 220 -17.78 -21.25 4.44
C THR A 220 -17.73 -20.00 3.58
N VAL A 221 -16.76 -19.97 2.66
CA VAL A 221 -16.64 -18.88 1.67
C VAL A 221 -17.48 -19.22 0.43
N LYS A 222 -18.31 -18.27 0.03
CA LYS A 222 -19.16 -18.28 -1.16
C LYS A 222 -18.60 -17.26 -2.18
N SER A 223 -19.11 -17.26 -3.41
CA SER A 223 -18.62 -16.38 -4.49
C SER A 223 -19.56 -15.17 -4.70
N PRO A 224 -19.03 -13.97 -5.05
CA PRO A 224 -17.60 -13.61 -5.10
C PRO A 224 -17.01 -13.28 -3.72
N ALA A 225 -15.71 -13.48 -3.54
CA ALA A 225 -15.04 -13.19 -2.27
C ALA A 225 -13.55 -12.89 -2.41
N HIS A 226 -13.06 -11.89 -1.68
CA HIS A 226 -11.67 -11.45 -1.74
C HIS A 226 -11.10 -11.13 -0.37
N ASN A 227 -9.80 -11.40 -0.17
CA ASN A 227 -9.06 -10.96 1.03
C ASN A 227 -9.71 -11.41 2.35
N ILE A 228 -10.05 -12.69 2.48
CA ILE A 228 -10.69 -13.25 3.68
C ILE A 228 -9.67 -14.03 4.51
N LEU A 229 -9.55 -13.67 5.80
CA LEU A 229 -8.77 -14.39 6.79
C LEU A 229 -9.71 -15.10 7.76
N ILE A 230 -9.56 -16.42 7.88
CA ILE A 230 -10.33 -17.27 8.79
C ILE A 230 -9.37 -18.04 9.67
N GLU A 231 -9.41 -17.83 11.00
CA GLU A 231 -8.48 -18.51 11.89
C GLU A 231 -9.01 -18.86 13.27
N ASP A 232 -8.38 -19.81 13.95
CA ASP A 232 -8.80 -20.22 15.31
C ASP A 232 -10.29 -20.64 15.33
N ILE A 233 -10.65 -21.57 14.43
CA ILE A 233 -12.03 -22.06 14.24
C ILE A 233 -12.19 -23.45 14.85
N TYR A 234 -13.26 -23.63 15.61
CA TYR A 234 -13.64 -24.90 16.20
C TYR A 234 -14.93 -25.44 15.59
N CYS A 235 -14.81 -26.35 14.62
CA CYS A 235 -15.93 -27.08 14.06
C CYS A 235 -16.21 -28.31 14.93
N ASN A 236 -17.00 -28.14 15.99
CA ASN A 236 -17.31 -29.15 17.00
C ASN A 236 -18.59 -29.90 16.63
N TRP A 237 -18.46 -31.01 15.88
CA TRP A 237 -19.57 -31.73 15.28
C TRP A 237 -20.34 -30.84 14.29
N SER A 238 -19.81 -30.72 13.07
CA SER A 238 -20.32 -29.83 12.02
C SER A 238 -20.41 -30.57 10.67
N GLY A 239 -20.78 -29.88 9.59
CA GLY A 239 -20.37 -30.27 8.25
C GLY A 239 -18.88 -30.04 8.03
N GLY A 240 -18.30 -29.00 8.65
CA GLY A 240 -16.91 -28.58 8.44
C GLY A 240 -16.82 -27.35 7.55
N CYS A 241 -15.62 -26.77 7.43
CA CYS A 241 -15.39 -25.61 6.57
C CYS A 241 -15.52 -25.98 5.09
N ALA A 242 -15.86 -25.00 4.25
CA ALA A 242 -15.90 -25.18 2.81
C ALA A 242 -15.62 -23.91 2.00
N ILE A 243 -15.43 -24.12 0.69
CA ILE A 243 -15.61 -23.10 -0.36
C ILE A 243 -16.68 -23.61 -1.34
N GLY A 244 -17.70 -22.81 -1.59
CA GLY A 244 -18.78 -23.09 -2.54
C GLY A 244 -20.14 -23.34 -1.90
N SER A 245 -21.14 -23.81 -2.64
CA SER A 245 -21.08 -24.27 -4.03
C SER A 245 -20.73 -23.21 -5.08
N LEU A 246 -19.89 -23.59 -6.04
CA LEU A 246 -19.40 -22.72 -7.11
C LEU A 246 -20.08 -23.02 -8.46
N GLY A 247 -20.20 -22.00 -9.31
CA GLY A 247 -20.96 -21.99 -10.57
C GLY A 247 -20.54 -20.85 -11.51
N ALA A 248 -21.22 -20.65 -12.64
CA ALA A 248 -20.66 -19.87 -13.75
C ALA A 248 -20.28 -18.41 -13.41
N ASN A 249 -19.01 -18.10 -13.70
CA ASN A 249 -18.22 -16.89 -13.50
C ASN A 249 -17.85 -16.57 -12.04
N THR A 250 -17.55 -17.63 -11.28
CA THR A 250 -16.96 -17.58 -9.93
C THR A 250 -15.75 -16.65 -9.89
N ASP A 251 -15.60 -15.81 -8.86
CA ASP A 251 -14.38 -15.05 -8.64
C ASP A 251 -14.09 -14.97 -7.14
N ILE A 252 -13.21 -15.86 -6.70
CA ILE A 252 -12.73 -15.98 -5.33
C ILE A 252 -11.21 -15.87 -5.36
N SER A 253 -10.64 -14.94 -4.59
CA SER A 253 -9.19 -14.80 -4.49
C SER A 253 -8.71 -14.40 -3.11
N ASP A 254 -7.44 -14.71 -2.81
CA ASP A 254 -6.75 -14.28 -1.59
C ASP A 254 -7.48 -14.71 -0.31
N ILE A 255 -7.61 -16.03 -0.13
CA ILE A 255 -8.29 -16.63 1.03
C ILE A 255 -7.28 -17.41 1.89
N LEU A 256 -7.24 -17.13 3.20
CA LEU A 256 -6.42 -17.86 4.16
C LEU A 256 -7.29 -18.46 5.26
N TYR A 257 -7.26 -19.79 5.38
CA TYR A 257 -7.71 -20.51 6.57
C TYR A 257 -6.51 -21.01 7.35
N ARG A 258 -6.45 -20.73 8.66
CA ARG A 258 -5.40 -21.28 9.53
C ARG A 258 -5.87 -21.63 10.94
N TYR A 259 -5.27 -22.64 11.57
CA TYR A 259 -5.66 -23.07 12.92
C TYR A 259 -7.13 -23.49 13.00
N VAL A 260 -7.52 -24.42 12.15
CA VAL A 260 -8.88 -24.97 12.11
C VAL A 260 -8.88 -26.35 12.76
N TYR A 261 -9.63 -26.49 13.85
CA TYR A 261 -9.83 -27.77 14.54
C TYR A 261 -11.22 -28.31 14.20
N THR A 262 -11.28 -29.54 13.68
CA THR A 262 -12.52 -30.16 13.21
C THR A 262 -12.74 -31.52 13.86
N TRP A 263 -13.83 -31.64 14.62
CA TRP A 263 -14.24 -32.86 15.30
C TRP A 263 -15.53 -33.43 14.73
N SER A 264 -15.58 -34.74 14.47
CA SER A 264 -16.78 -35.50 14.12
C SER A 264 -17.66 -34.87 13.02
N SER A 265 -17.00 -34.30 12.00
CA SER A 265 -17.65 -33.53 10.93
C SER A 265 -17.69 -34.27 9.59
N ASN A 266 -18.40 -33.71 8.60
CA ASN A 266 -18.46 -34.32 7.27
C ASN A 266 -17.09 -34.20 6.55
N GLN A 267 -16.40 -33.07 6.70
CA GLN A 267 -15.05 -32.83 6.19
C GLN A 267 -14.26 -31.95 7.15
N MET A 268 -12.93 -31.89 6.99
CA MET A 268 -12.13 -30.79 7.52
C MET A 268 -12.18 -29.57 6.59
N MET A 269 -11.99 -29.79 5.28
CA MET A 269 -12.22 -28.76 4.26
C MET A 269 -12.75 -29.36 2.98
N MET A 270 -13.77 -28.71 2.41
CA MET A 270 -14.33 -29.09 1.11
C MET A 270 -14.35 -27.90 0.13
N ILE A 271 -13.92 -28.12 -1.10
CA ILE A 271 -14.13 -27.16 -2.20
C ILE A 271 -15.08 -27.82 -3.18
N LYS A 272 -16.26 -27.22 -3.41
CA LYS A 272 -17.36 -27.89 -4.13
C LYS A 272 -17.87 -27.09 -5.32
N SER A 273 -17.87 -27.72 -6.49
CA SER A 273 -18.47 -27.21 -7.71
C SER A 273 -19.08 -28.34 -8.54
N ASN A 274 -19.90 -28.01 -9.54
CA ASN A 274 -20.34 -28.96 -10.55
C ASN A 274 -20.57 -28.22 -11.88
N GLY A 275 -19.63 -28.35 -12.83
CA GLY A 275 -19.58 -27.50 -14.02
C GLY A 275 -19.12 -26.07 -13.68
N GLY A 276 -19.67 -25.05 -14.36
CA GLY A 276 -19.35 -23.64 -14.12
C GLY A 276 -18.13 -23.11 -14.90
N SER A 277 -17.69 -21.91 -14.51
CA SER A 277 -16.61 -21.12 -15.10
C SER A 277 -16.13 -20.07 -14.08
N GLY A 278 -15.07 -19.30 -14.39
CA GLY A 278 -14.44 -18.38 -13.44
C GLY A 278 -13.33 -19.07 -12.64
N SER A 279 -12.81 -18.42 -11.61
CA SER A 279 -11.60 -18.85 -10.89
C SER A 279 -11.73 -18.83 -9.37
N VAL A 280 -10.99 -19.75 -8.75
CA VAL A 280 -10.59 -19.74 -7.35
C VAL A 280 -9.08 -19.73 -7.32
N GLU A 281 -8.48 -18.64 -6.83
CA GLU A 281 -7.03 -18.47 -6.85
C GLU A 281 -6.43 -17.91 -5.56
N ASN A 282 -5.14 -18.18 -5.33
CA ASN A 282 -4.40 -17.71 -4.16
C ASN A 282 -5.07 -18.10 -2.83
N VAL A 283 -5.26 -19.40 -2.64
CA VAL A 283 -5.94 -19.93 -1.44
C VAL A 283 -4.98 -20.78 -0.61
N VAL A 284 -4.94 -20.54 0.70
CA VAL A 284 -4.09 -21.29 1.62
C VAL A 284 -4.92 -21.90 2.76
N PHE A 285 -4.72 -23.19 2.98
CA PHE A 285 -5.27 -23.96 4.10
C PHE A 285 -4.11 -24.51 4.94
N GLN A 286 -3.84 -23.86 6.04
CA GLN A 286 -2.66 -24.11 6.87
C GLN A 286 -3.06 -24.53 8.29
N ASP A 287 -2.28 -25.41 8.94
CA ASP A 287 -2.44 -25.73 10.36
C ASP A 287 -3.84 -26.29 10.70
N PHE A 288 -4.22 -27.41 10.08
CA PHE A 288 -5.50 -28.08 10.34
C PHE A 288 -5.31 -29.32 11.22
N ILE A 289 -6.22 -29.52 12.17
CA ILE A 289 -6.32 -30.75 12.96
C ILE A 289 -7.73 -31.35 12.81
N GLY A 290 -7.81 -32.64 12.52
CA GLY A 290 -9.08 -33.35 12.36
C GLY A 290 -9.14 -34.67 13.12
N HIS A 291 -10.30 -35.01 13.66
CA HIS A 291 -10.58 -36.33 14.27
C HIS A 291 -12.03 -36.75 14.04
N GLY A 292 -12.29 -38.03 13.81
CA GLY A 292 -13.64 -38.60 13.64
C GLY A 292 -14.38 -38.10 12.40
N ASN A 293 -13.71 -37.38 11.50
CA ASN A 293 -14.33 -36.78 10.31
C ASN A 293 -14.59 -37.83 9.24
N ALA A 294 -15.61 -37.62 8.40
CA ALA A 294 -15.90 -38.52 7.29
C ALA A 294 -14.93 -38.34 6.11
N TYR A 295 -14.58 -37.10 5.79
CA TYR A 295 -13.48 -36.73 4.89
C TYR A 295 -12.48 -35.85 5.63
N SER A 296 -11.24 -35.81 5.15
CA SER A 296 -10.26 -34.79 5.52
C SER A 296 -10.28 -33.64 4.49
N LEU A 297 -9.43 -33.69 3.47
CA LEU A 297 -9.47 -32.79 2.31
C LEU A 297 -10.35 -33.37 1.20
N ASN A 298 -11.36 -32.60 0.77
CA ASN A 298 -12.27 -32.98 -0.29
C ASN A 298 -12.49 -31.86 -1.33
N VAL A 299 -11.68 -31.81 -2.38
CA VAL A 299 -11.98 -31.01 -3.58
C VAL A 299 -12.84 -31.86 -4.51
N ASP A 300 -14.08 -31.42 -4.76
CA ASP A 300 -15.04 -32.14 -5.61
C ASP A 300 -15.68 -31.21 -6.64
N SER A 301 -15.15 -31.24 -7.86
CA SER A 301 -15.70 -30.49 -8.99
C SER A 301 -16.87 -31.16 -9.72
N TYR A 302 -17.34 -32.30 -9.21
CA TYR A 302 -18.49 -33.05 -9.71
C TYR A 302 -19.50 -33.31 -8.58
N TRP A 303 -19.64 -32.33 -7.68
CA TRP A 303 -20.42 -32.49 -6.47
C TRP A 303 -21.88 -32.79 -6.79
N SER A 304 -22.31 -34.02 -6.49
CA SER A 304 -23.58 -34.60 -6.96
C SER A 304 -24.82 -33.96 -6.34
N SER A 305 -24.67 -33.31 -5.18
CA SER A 305 -25.77 -32.62 -4.50
C SER A 305 -26.08 -31.24 -5.10
N GLN A 306 -25.29 -30.80 -6.09
CA GLN A 306 -25.54 -29.60 -6.88
C GLN A 306 -25.85 -30.00 -8.33
N SER A 307 -26.83 -29.32 -8.94
CA SER A 307 -27.10 -29.44 -10.38
C SER A 307 -25.92 -28.93 -11.20
N THR A 308 -25.54 -29.63 -12.27
CA THR A 308 -24.44 -29.22 -13.15
C THR A 308 -24.71 -27.86 -13.80
N ALA A 309 -23.87 -26.88 -13.49
CA ALA A 309 -23.89 -25.56 -14.10
C ALA A 309 -23.25 -25.58 -15.50
N ALA A 310 -23.70 -24.68 -16.38
CA ALA A 310 -23.10 -24.54 -17.71
C ALA A 310 -21.63 -24.07 -17.61
N GLY A 311 -20.78 -24.59 -18.49
CA GLY A 311 -19.35 -24.29 -18.53
C GLY A 311 -18.48 -25.55 -18.39
N ASN A 312 -17.17 -25.38 -18.56
CA ASN A 312 -16.23 -26.50 -18.58
C ASN A 312 -15.72 -26.90 -17.18
N GLY A 313 -16.02 -26.11 -16.16
CA GLY A 313 -15.47 -26.22 -14.81
C GLY A 313 -14.92 -24.89 -14.32
N VAL A 314 -14.91 -24.71 -12.99
CA VAL A 314 -14.19 -23.60 -12.33
C VAL A 314 -12.69 -23.85 -12.41
N GLU A 315 -11.92 -22.80 -12.70
CA GLU A 315 -10.45 -22.82 -12.69
C GLU A 315 -9.96 -22.75 -11.23
N TYR A 316 -9.19 -23.76 -10.81
CA TYR A 316 -8.57 -23.79 -9.49
C TYR A 316 -7.07 -23.64 -9.66
N ASN A 317 -6.52 -22.54 -9.15
CA ASN A 317 -5.11 -22.20 -9.37
C ASN A 317 -4.44 -21.72 -8.08
N ASN A 318 -3.17 -22.07 -7.87
CA ASN A 318 -2.39 -21.60 -6.70
C ASN A 318 -3.11 -21.85 -5.37
N ILE A 319 -3.40 -23.13 -5.07
CA ILE A 319 -4.05 -23.55 -3.84
C ILE A 319 -3.09 -24.41 -3.02
N THR A 320 -2.81 -24.00 -1.78
CA THR A 320 -1.86 -24.68 -0.90
C THR A 320 -2.57 -25.29 0.29
N PHE A 321 -2.32 -26.58 0.53
CA PHE A 321 -2.68 -27.33 1.72
C PHE A 321 -1.38 -27.70 2.45
N THR A 322 -1.19 -27.22 3.67
CA THR A 322 0.07 -27.41 4.41
C THR A 322 -0.16 -27.60 5.91
N ASN A 323 0.62 -28.49 6.53
CA ASN A 323 0.59 -28.80 7.95
C ASN A 323 -0.77 -29.32 8.45
N TRP A 324 -1.16 -30.50 7.96
CA TRP A 324 -2.43 -31.16 8.28
C TRP A 324 -2.18 -32.43 9.10
N HIS A 325 -2.83 -32.53 10.27
CA HIS A 325 -2.62 -33.63 11.21
C HIS A 325 -3.92 -34.22 11.76
N GLY A 326 -3.84 -35.47 12.22
CA GLY A 326 -4.89 -36.13 12.97
C GLY A 326 -5.42 -37.37 12.26
N THR A 327 -6.71 -37.64 12.44
CA THR A 327 -7.34 -38.88 12.04
C THR A 327 -8.70 -38.69 11.35
N GLU A 328 -9.08 -39.67 10.53
CA GLU A 328 -10.41 -39.74 9.91
C GLU A 328 -11.06 -41.10 10.11
N ALA A 329 -12.40 -41.13 10.14
CA ALA A 329 -13.16 -42.31 10.55
C ALA A 329 -12.84 -43.57 9.72
N ASN A 330 -12.77 -43.46 8.39
CA ASN A 330 -12.48 -44.58 7.49
C ASN A 330 -11.83 -44.11 6.18
N GLY A 331 -10.50 -44.11 6.16
CA GLY A 331 -9.68 -43.66 5.03
C GLY A 331 -9.60 -44.64 3.86
N ALA A 332 -10.04 -45.89 4.06
CA ALA A 332 -10.20 -46.84 2.96
C ALA A 332 -11.43 -46.50 2.12
N GLN A 333 -12.53 -46.06 2.77
CA GLN A 333 -13.76 -45.66 2.10
C GLN A 333 -13.70 -44.22 1.59
N ARG A 334 -13.14 -43.31 2.39
CA ARG A 334 -13.05 -41.88 2.13
C ARG A 334 -11.65 -41.41 2.49
N GLY A 335 -10.74 -41.52 1.53
CA GLY A 335 -9.33 -41.22 1.76
C GLY A 335 -9.06 -39.77 2.21
N PRO A 336 -7.96 -39.49 2.94
CA PRO A 336 -7.75 -38.17 3.52
C PRO A 336 -7.46 -37.11 2.46
N ILE A 337 -6.96 -37.53 1.30
CA ILE A 337 -6.70 -36.67 0.15
C ILE A 337 -7.63 -37.12 -0.96
N ARG A 338 -8.63 -36.29 -1.25
CA ARG A 338 -9.49 -36.42 -2.42
C ARG A 338 -9.49 -35.10 -3.19
N VAL A 339 -8.79 -35.08 -4.32
CA VAL A 339 -8.66 -33.89 -5.19
C VAL A 339 -9.21 -34.21 -6.57
N ILE A 340 -10.47 -33.88 -6.79
CA ILE A 340 -11.18 -34.15 -8.05
C ILE A 340 -11.46 -32.83 -8.75
N CYS A 341 -10.70 -32.58 -9.81
CA CYS A 341 -10.78 -31.36 -10.63
C CYS A 341 -11.53 -31.59 -11.95
N PRO A 342 -12.02 -30.52 -12.60
CA PRO A 342 -12.70 -30.64 -13.88
C PRO A 342 -11.76 -31.16 -14.97
N ASP A 343 -12.17 -32.19 -15.71
CA ASP A 343 -11.31 -32.77 -16.76
C ASP A 343 -11.01 -31.80 -17.91
N LYS A 344 -11.96 -30.90 -18.21
CA LYS A 344 -11.82 -29.90 -19.28
C LYS A 344 -11.06 -28.65 -18.83
N VAL A 345 -10.93 -28.46 -17.51
CA VAL A 345 -10.25 -27.33 -16.87
C VAL A 345 -9.48 -27.87 -15.67
N PRO A 346 -8.36 -28.59 -15.89
CA PRO A 346 -7.59 -29.19 -14.81
C PRO A 346 -7.13 -28.16 -13.77
N CYS A 347 -7.08 -28.54 -12.49
CA CYS A 347 -6.50 -27.68 -11.46
C CYS A 347 -5.00 -27.53 -11.69
N THR A 348 -4.44 -26.35 -11.46
CA THR A 348 -3.02 -26.04 -11.60
C THR A 348 -2.43 -25.45 -10.33
N ASP A 349 -1.12 -25.60 -10.15
CA ASP A 349 -0.38 -25.07 -9.01
C ASP A 349 -0.99 -25.43 -7.64
N ILE A 350 -1.47 -26.67 -7.53
CA ILE A 350 -1.94 -27.24 -6.26
C ILE A 350 -0.75 -27.77 -5.47
N THR A 351 -0.62 -27.35 -4.22
CA THR A 351 0.43 -27.81 -3.31
C THR A 351 -0.17 -28.59 -2.17
N ILE A 352 0.33 -29.80 -1.93
CA ILE A 352 0.04 -30.58 -0.71
C ILE A 352 1.37 -30.90 -0.03
N SER A 353 1.58 -30.35 1.16
CA SER A 353 2.82 -30.49 1.93
C SER A 353 2.52 -30.75 3.40
N ASP A 354 3.50 -31.34 4.12
CA ASP A 354 3.39 -31.60 5.56
C ASP A 354 2.04 -32.26 5.94
N TRP A 355 1.72 -33.34 5.24
CA TRP A 355 0.46 -34.05 5.34
C TRP A 355 0.61 -35.33 6.16
N ALA A 356 0.02 -35.35 7.36
CA ALA A 356 0.07 -36.49 8.27
C ALA A 356 -1.32 -36.82 8.83
N MET A 357 -2.19 -37.38 7.99
CA MET A 357 -3.50 -37.92 8.39
C MET A 357 -3.47 -39.45 8.42
N TRP A 358 -4.20 -40.06 9.36
CA TRP A 358 -4.37 -41.51 9.41
C TRP A 358 -5.81 -41.97 9.64
N THR A 359 -6.16 -43.16 9.16
CA THR A 359 -7.47 -43.73 9.40
C THR A 359 -7.63 -44.29 10.83
N GLU A 360 -8.82 -44.10 11.41
CA GLU A 360 -9.22 -44.67 12.71
C GLU A 360 -9.68 -46.14 12.60
N SER A 361 -10.08 -46.58 11.40
CA SER A 361 -10.55 -47.94 11.16
C SER A 361 -9.82 -48.61 9.99
N GLY A 362 -9.46 -49.88 10.18
CA GLY A 362 -8.64 -50.62 9.23
C GLY A 362 -7.16 -50.27 9.31
N THR A 363 -6.39 -50.69 8.31
CA THR A 363 -4.92 -50.58 8.29
C THR A 363 -4.39 -49.93 7.02
N SER A 364 -5.25 -49.27 6.26
CA SER A 364 -4.89 -48.63 5.00
C SER A 364 -5.84 -47.49 4.65
N GLN A 365 -5.35 -46.51 3.90
CA GLN A 365 -6.15 -45.40 3.38
C GLN A 365 -5.77 -45.07 1.93
N THR A 366 -6.63 -44.33 1.23
CA THR A 366 -6.43 -43.98 -0.18
C THR A 366 -6.12 -42.50 -0.37
N TYR A 367 -5.32 -42.15 -1.38
CA TYR A 367 -5.22 -40.78 -1.90
C TYR A 367 -5.68 -40.77 -3.35
N THR A 368 -6.67 -39.94 -3.67
CA THR A 368 -7.30 -39.89 -4.99
C THR A 368 -7.14 -38.52 -5.61
N CYS A 369 -6.57 -38.48 -6.82
CA CYS A 369 -6.41 -37.27 -7.61
C CYS A 369 -7.00 -37.47 -9.02
N ARG A 370 -7.73 -36.49 -9.52
CA ARG A 370 -8.23 -36.44 -10.92
C ARG A 370 -7.95 -35.07 -11.50
N SER A 371 -7.26 -35.04 -12.64
CA SER A 371 -7.03 -33.82 -13.42
C SER A 371 -6.45 -32.66 -12.58
N ALA A 372 -5.57 -32.98 -11.63
CA ALA A 372 -4.99 -32.04 -10.68
C ALA A 372 -3.46 -31.97 -10.81
N TYR A 373 -2.92 -30.76 -10.94
CA TYR A 373 -1.51 -30.53 -11.21
C TYR A 373 -0.84 -29.67 -10.16
N GLY A 374 0.40 -30.00 -9.83
CA GLY A 374 1.21 -29.30 -8.85
C GLY A 374 2.15 -30.26 -8.13
N SER A 375 2.33 -30.09 -6.82
CA SER A 375 3.32 -30.85 -6.03
C SER A 375 2.71 -31.49 -4.77
N GLY A 376 3.07 -32.74 -4.50
CA GLY A 376 2.66 -33.49 -3.31
C GLY A 376 1.65 -34.61 -3.54
N SER A 377 1.78 -35.68 -2.75
CA SER A 377 0.86 -36.84 -2.75
C SER A 377 0.58 -37.43 -4.15
N CYS A 378 -0.68 -37.49 -4.59
CA CYS A 378 -1.12 -38.08 -5.85
C CYS A 378 -1.17 -37.11 -7.04
N LEU A 379 -0.71 -35.87 -6.87
CA LEU A 379 -0.71 -34.83 -7.92
C LEU A 379 0.32 -35.12 -9.01
N ARG A 380 0.05 -34.66 -10.25
CA ARG A 380 1.02 -34.73 -11.36
C ARG A 380 1.78 -33.42 -11.52
N ASN A 381 3.05 -33.50 -11.90
CA ASN A 381 3.85 -32.33 -12.23
C ASN A 381 3.33 -31.64 -13.51
N SER A 382 3.32 -30.31 -13.55
CA SER A 382 2.81 -29.48 -14.65
C SER A 382 3.63 -29.58 -15.96
N GLY A 383 4.85 -30.13 -15.91
CA GLY A 383 5.76 -30.23 -17.06
C GLY A 383 5.36 -31.21 -18.17
N SER A 384 4.32 -32.05 -17.98
CA SER A 384 3.90 -33.08 -18.96
C SER A 384 2.68 -32.68 -19.82
N GLY A 385 2.19 -31.44 -19.71
CA GLY A 385 0.91 -31.02 -20.29
C GLY A 385 -0.29 -31.36 -19.39
N THR A 386 -1.38 -30.60 -19.54
CA THR A 386 -2.60 -30.64 -18.70
C THR A 386 -3.69 -31.56 -19.29
N SER A 387 -3.37 -32.84 -19.46
CA SER A 387 -4.36 -33.86 -19.87
C SER A 387 -5.18 -34.37 -18.68
N SER A 388 -6.43 -34.79 -18.93
CA SER A 388 -7.20 -35.41 -17.85
C SER A 388 -6.59 -36.75 -17.43
N TYR A 389 -6.70 -37.05 -16.13
CA TYR A 389 -6.24 -38.32 -15.57
C TYR A 389 -7.03 -38.68 -14.33
N THR A 390 -6.96 -39.93 -13.90
CA THR A 390 -7.40 -40.35 -12.56
C THR A 390 -6.33 -41.27 -11.98
N SER A 391 -6.00 -41.05 -10.71
CA SER A 391 -5.01 -41.81 -9.97
C SER A 391 -5.51 -42.06 -8.56
N THR A 392 -5.31 -43.27 -8.07
CA THR A 392 -5.55 -43.64 -6.68
C THR A 392 -4.31 -44.37 -6.18
N SER A 393 -3.73 -43.90 -5.08
CA SER A 393 -2.69 -44.60 -4.36
C SER A 393 -3.21 -45.10 -3.01
N THR A 394 -2.60 -46.14 -2.48
CA THR A 394 -2.96 -46.72 -1.18
C THR A 394 -1.77 -46.62 -0.24
N ALA A 395 -1.97 -45.99 0.90
CA ALA A 395 -1.02 -46.00 2.00
C ALA A 395 -1.42 -47.12 2.98
N THR A 396 -0.49 -48.03 3.26
CA THR A 396 -0.70 -49.20 4.14
C THR A 396 0.00 -49.07 5.50
N ALA A 397 0.56 -47.90 5.78
CA ALA A 397 1.20 -47.58 7.05
C ALA A 397 0.91 -46.11 7.43
N ALA A 398 0.81 -45.86 8.73
CA ALA A 398 0.55 -44.54 9.27
C ALA A 398 1.71 -43.57 8.96
N PRO A 399 1.44 -42.36 8.44
CA PRO A 399 2.45 -41.33 8.29
C PRO A 399 3.10 -40.98 9.64
N SER A 400 4.41 -40.72 9.67
CA SER A 400 5.07 -40.22 10.87
C SER A 400 4.48 -38.86 11.27
N GLY A 401 4.18 -38.66 12.55
CA GLY A 401 3.66 -37.37 13.05
C GLY A 401 2.16 -37.15 12.84
N TYR A 402 1.38 -38.20 12.52
CA TYR A 402 -0.08 -38.07 12.36
C TYR A 402 -0.83 -37.81 13.67
N SER A 403 -0.26 -38.22 14.80
CA SER A 403 -0.88 -38.05 16.11
C SER A 403 -0.99 -36.56 16.44
N ALA A 404 -2.22 -36.10 16.67
CA ALA A 404 -2.54 -34.72 17.01
C ALA A 404 -3.34 -34.63 18.32
N PRO A 405 -3.25 -33.52 19.07
CA PRO A 405 -4.06 -33.30 20.27
C PRO A 405 -5.54 -33.05 19.92
N THR A 406 -6.44 -33.44 20.84
CA THR A 406 -7.88 -33.16 20.75
C THR A 406 -8.29 -31.98 21.63
N MET A 407 -9.53 -31.49 21.44
CA MET A 407 -10.10 -30.44 22.30
C MET A 407 -10.89 -31.07 23.46
N ALA A 408 -10.80 -30.47 24.64
CA ALA A 408 -11.50 -31.02 25.83
C ALA A 408 -13.03 -30.99 25.71
N ALA A 409 -13.56 -30.06 24.90
CA ALA A 409 -14.99 -29.84 24.70
C ALA A 409 -15.59 -30.63 23.52
N ASP A 410 -14.84 -31.59 22.94
CA ASP A 410 -15.32 -32.40 21.83
C ASP A 410 -16.60 -33.15 22.19
N LEU A 411 -17.67 -32.81 21.45
CA LEU A 411 -19.01 -33.34 21.71
C LEU A 411 -19.04 -34.85 21.59
N LYS A 412 -19.62 -35.51 22.60
CA LYS A 412 -19.83 -36.97 22.57
C LYS A 412 -21.11 -37.37 21.84
N ASN A 413 -22.08 -36.46 21.77
CA ASN A 413 -23.34 -36.63 21.07
C ASN A 413 -23.72 -35.30 20.40
N SER A 414 -24.44 -35.37 19.28
CA SER A 414 -25.06 -34.20 18.66
C SER A 414 -26.33 -33.77 19.41
N PHE A 415 -26.87 -32.61 19.04
CA PHE A 415 -28.10 -32.06 19.63
C PHE A 415 -29.39 -32.58 18.98
N GLY A 416 -29.32 -33.52 18.02
CA GLY A 416 -30.49 -34.04 17.31
C GLY A 416 -31.25 -32.97 16.53
N THR A 417 -32.54 -33.20 16.24
CA THR A 417 -33.42 -32.29 15.48
C THR A 417 -34.79 -32.08 16.12
N THR A 418 -35.14 -32.80 17.19
CA THR A 418 -36.52 -32.85 17.71
C THR A 418 -36.70 -32.19 19.08
N ALA A 419 -35.63 -31.64 19.66
CA ALA A 419 -35.64 -31.02 20.98
C ALA A 419 -34.93 -29.67 20.95
N SER A 420 -35.34 -28.78 21.86
CA SER A 420 -34.70 -27.47 22.03
C SER A 420 -33.22 -27.62 22.39
N ILE A 421 -32.39 -26.83 21.74
CA ILE A 421 -30.94 -26.83 21.94
C ILE A 421 -30.56 -25.81 23.02
N PRO A 422 -29.74 -26.20 24.02
CA PRO A 422 -29.32 -25.29 25.08
C PRO A 422 -28.33 -24.24 24.58
N ILE A 423 -28.51 -23.00 25.04
CA ILE A 423 -27.62 -21.87 24.75
C ILE A 423 -26.21 -22.18 25.31
N PRO A 424 -25.16 -22.19 24.47
CA PRO A 424 -23.79 -22.38 24.93
C PRO A 424 -23.24 -21.16 25.68
N ALA A 425 -22.17 -21.38 26.45
CA ALA A 425 -21.23 -20.31 26.74
C ALA A 425 -20.23 -20.20 25.58
N ILE A 426 -19.73 -19.00 25.32
CA ILE A 426 -18.68 -18.78 24.33
C ILE A 426 -17.37 -19.40 24.86
N PRO A 427 -16.72 -20.32 24.14
CA PRO A 427 -15.47 -20.92 24.61
C PRO A 427 -14.30 -19.93 24.54
N THR A 428 -13.20 -20.28 25.19
CA THR A 428 -11.97 -19.46 25.24
C THR A 428 -10.76 -20.18 24.62
N SER A 429 -11.00 -21.31 23.98
CA SER A 429 -10.01 -22.08 23.22
C SER A 429 -10.72 -22.73 22.05
N PHE A 430 -10.17 -22.52 20.86
CA PHE A 430 -10.77 -22.95 19.59
C PHE A 430 -9.85 -23.90 18.80
N PHE A 431 -8.58 -23.96 19.18
CA PHE A 431 -7.58 -24.82 18.57
C PHE A 431 -6.59 -25.32 19.64
N PRO A 432 -6.16 -26.60 19.59
CA PRO A 432 -5.26 -27.15 20.60
C PRO A 432 -3.96 -26.35 20.78
N GLY A 433 -3.60 -26.09 22.04
CA GLY A 433 -2.38 -25.35 22.39
C GLY A 433 -2.46 -23.84 22.13
N ARG A 434 -3.57 -23.34 21.57
CA ARG A 434 -3.80 -21.91 21.34
C ARG A 434 -4.80 -21.34 22.35
N LYS A 435 -4.50 -20.14 22.82
CA LYS A 435 -5.37 -19.33 23.72
C LYS A 435 -6.16 -18.33 22.88
N CYS A 436 -7.37 -17.96 23.31
CA CYS A 436 -8.17 -16.90 22.68
C CYS A 436 -7.53 -15.50 22.81
N GLY A 437 -7.92 -14.58 21.91
CA GLY A 437 -7.40 -13.21 21.79
C GLY A 437 -7.19 -12.43 23.11
N PRO A 438 -8.19 -12.28 23.99
CA PRO A 438 -8.03 -11.55 25.25
C PRO A 438 -7.02 -12.19 26.22
N CYS A 439 -6.90 -13.53 26.18
CA CYS A 439 -5.95 -14.29 27.00
C CYS A 439 -4.54 -14.33 26.41
N ARG A 440 -4.38 -14.07 25.10
CA ARG A 440 -3.05 -13.90 24.47
C ARG A 440 -2.31 -12.68 24.99
N ALA A 441 -3.03 -11.65 25.44
CA ALA A 441 -2.41 -10.43 25.97
C ALA A 441 -1.73 -10.61 27.35
N LYS A 442 -2.17 -11.58 28.20
CA LYS A 442 -1.69 -11.70 29.59
C LYS A 442 -1.14 -13.09 29.92
N SER A 443 0.18 -13.23 29.92
CA SER A 443 0.91 -14.46 30.26
C SER A 443 1.61 -14.41 31.64
N ARG A 444 0.90 -14.68 32.76
CA ARG A 444 1.56 -15.11 34.01
C ARG A 444 0.78 -16.23 34.71
N PRO A 445 1.45 -17.21 35.35
CA PRO A 445 0.81 -18.35 35.99
C PRO A 445 0.29 -18.00 37.41
N ASN A 446 -0.88 -18.54 37.76
CA ASN A 446 -1.60 -18.47 39.04
C ASN A 446 -2.58 -17.31 39.30
N SER A 447 -3.55 -17.10 38.40
CA SER A 447 -4.85 -16.53 38.81
C SER A 447 -5.96 -17.02 37.91
N GLU A 448 -7.08 -17.44 38.51
CA GLU A 448 -8.32 -17.81 37.82
C GLU A 448 -8.77 -16.72 36.84
N CYS A 449 -9.38 -17.16 35.73
CA CYS A 449 -9.83 -16.29 34.65
C CYS A 449 -11.13 -15.58 35.07
N THR A 450 -11.03 -14.39 35.68
CA THR A 450 -12.19 -13.53 35.91
C THR A 450 -12.24 -12.40 34.90
N TRP A 451 -13.40 -12.27 34.26
CA TRP A 451 -13.72 -11.23 33.28
C TRP A 451 -13.67 -9.85 33.93
N THR A 452 -12.73 -9.00 33.51
CA THR A 452 -12.77 -7.57 33.84
C THR A 452 -12.57 -6.76 32.57
N ALA A 453 -13.63 -6.06 32.15
CA ALA A 453 -13.55 -5.00 31.16
C ALA A 453 -12.62 -3.88 31.68
N GLY A 454 -11.37 -3.89 31.22
CA GLY A 454 -10.39 -2.87 31.59
C GLY A 454 -9.01 -3.15 31.02
N ARG A 455 -8.63 -2.37 29.99
CA ARG A 455 -7.25 -2.31 29.49
C ARG A 455 -6.30 -1.99 30.66
N SER A 456 -5.28 -2.83 30.91
CA SER A 456 -4.24 -2.48 31.88
C SER A 456 -2.89 -3.14 31.59
N ARG A 457 -1.92 -2.25 31.24
CA ARG A 457 -0.46 -2.12 31.47
C ARG A 457 0.43 -3.27 32.02
N SER A 458 -0.05 -4.49 32.25
CA SER A 458 0.73 -5.56 32.89
C SER A 458 1.66 -6.37 31.97
N ASP A 459 1.54 -6.22 30.65
CA ASP A 459 2.02 -7.23 29.70
C ASP A 459 3.52 -7.10 29.38
N ALA A 460 4.10 -5.92 29.62
CA ALA A 460 5.53 -5.63 29.41
C ALA A 460 6.47 -6.23 30.48
N LYS A 461 5.94 -6.78 31.57
CA LYS A 461 6.73 -7.37 32.66
C LYS A 461 6.81 -8.90 32.55
N ALA A 462 5.76 -9.55 32.06
CA ALA A 462 5.70 -11.00 31.85
C ALA A 462 6.71 -11.46 30.77
N TYR A 463 6.81 -10.68 29.70
CA TYR A 463 7.73 -10.94 28.59
C TYR A 463 9.20 -10.88 29.01
N ARG A 464 9.57 -9.97 29.92
CA ARG A 464 10.96 -9.85 30.43
C ARG A 464 11.39 -11.02 31.30
N GLU A 465 10.53 -11.48 32.21
CA GLU A 465 10.85 -12.62 33.09
C GLU A 465 10.96 -13.95 32.31
N HIS A 466 10.20 -14.12 31.22
CA HIS A 466 10.32 -15.32 30.38
C HIS A 466 11.62 -15.34 29.55
N ILE A 467 12.06 -14.16 29.06
CA ILE A 467 13.33 -14.02 28.35
C ILE A 467 14.53 -14.31 29.27
N GLU A 468 14.49 -13.87 30.54
CA GLU A 468 15.56 -14.16 31.50
C GLU A 468 15.67 -15.67 31.82
N VAL A 469 14.53 -16.37 31.96
CA VAL A 469 14.54 -17.83 32.20
C VAL A 469 15.08 -18.60 30.99
N LEU A 470 14.73 -18.18 29.77
CA LEU A 470 15.25 -18.76 28.53
C LEU A 470 16.75 -18.48 28.36
N GLN A 471 17.21 -17.27 28.68
CA GLN A 471 18.63 -16.93 28.68
C GLN A 471 19.42 -17.75 29.69
N GLN A 472 18.87 -18.01 30.88
CA GLN A 472 19.51 -18.86 31.89
C GLN A 472 19.62 -20.33 31.43
N HIS A 473 18.59 -20.84 30.75
CA HIS A 473 18.57 -22.22 30.23
C HIS A 473 19.57 -22.39 29.07
N ILE A 474 19.65 -21.40 28.17
CA ILE A 474 20.64 -21.36 27.09
C ILE A 474 22.06 -21.33 27.68
N LYS A 475 22.32 -20.52 28.70
CA LYS A 475 23.63 -20.46 29.38
C LYS A 475 24.05 -21.78 30.03
N THR A 476 23.08 -22.55 30.53
CA THR A 476 23.33 -23.85 31.17
C THR A 476 23.64 -24.92 30.13
N LEU A 477 22.98 -24.86 28.96
CA LEU A 477 23.24 -25.74 27.81
C LEU A 477 24.60 -25.43 27.16
N GLU A 478 24.96 -24.15 27.04
CA GLU A 478 26.25 -23.70 26.51
C GLU A 478 27.44 -24.12 27.39
N GLN A 479 27.26 -24.19 28.71
CA GLN A 479 28.30 -24.65 29.65
C GLN A 479 28.53 -26.17 29.63
N SER A 480 27.61 -26.95 29.05
CA SER A 480 27.71 -28.41 29.00
C SER A 480 28.43 -28.95 27.75
N ALA A 481 28.83 -28.06 26.84
CA ALA A 481 29.24 -28.43 25.48
C ALA A 481 30.68 -28.06 25.12
N TYR A 482 31.69 -28.25 25.98
CA TYR A 482 33.10 -28.36 25.54
C TYR A 482 33.98 -29.15 26.54
N PRO A 483 34.71 -30.20 26.13
CA PRO A 483 35.70 -30.89 26.96
C PRO A 483 37.02 -30.09 27.07
N GLN A 484 37.65 -30.15 28.24
CA GLN A 484 38.99 -29.62 28.53
C GLN A 484 40.09 -30.44 27.85
N ASP A 485 41.10 -29.77 27.31
CA ASP A 485 42.46 -30.29 27.26
C ASP A 485 43.46 -29.18 27.64
N ASP A 486 44.32 -29.52 28.59
CA ASP A 486 45.37 -28.72 29.21
C ASP A 486 46.50 -28.37 28.24
N MET A 487 47.24 -27.28 28.48
CA MET A 487 48.71 -27.30 28.60
C MET A 487 49.26 -25.94 29.10
N PRO A 488 50.40 -25.90 29.84
CA PRO A 488 50.77 -24.77 30.70
C PRO A 488 51.85 -23.82 30.16
N ASN A 489 51.71 -22.56 30.59
CA ASN A 489 52.68 -21.55 31.06
C ASN A 489 54.04 -21.29 30.36
N ASN A 490 54.25 -19.96 30.21
CA ASN A 490 55.49 -19.18 30.38
C ASN A 490 56.53 -19.23 29.23
N VAL A 491 57.24 -18.16 28.79
CA VAL A 491 57.46 -16.78 29.27
C VAL A 491 58.44 -16.04 28.28
N PHE A 492 58.39 -14.69 28.24
CA PHE A 492 59.42 -13.67 27.86
C PHE A 492 59.92 -13.44 26.40
N SER A 493 59.51 -12.28 25.85
CA SER A 493 60.27 -11.07 25.39
C SER A 493 61.48 -11.07 24.42
N TYR A 494 61.33 -10.20 23.41
CA TYR A 494 62.22 -9.17 22.81
C TYR A 494 63.43 -9.50 21.87
N HIS A 495 63.45 -8.73 20.75
CA HIS A 495 64.58 -8.28 19.89
C HIS A 495 65.28 -9.34 19.00
N SER A 496 65.88 -9.08 17.83
CA SER A 496 65.92 -8.02 16.80
C SER A 496 66.88 -8.54 15.67
N GLU A 497 66.85 -7.92 14.48
CA GLU A 497 67.91 -7.90 13.45
C GLU A 497 68.00 -8.99 12.34
N THR A 498 68.07 -8.47 11.10
CA THR A 498 68.55 -9.00 9.81
C THR A 498 70.10 -9.18 9.83
N PRO A 499 70.86 -9.69 8.80
CA PRO A 499 70.60 -9.86 7.35
C PRO A 499 71.20 -11.14 6.65
N THR A 500 71.05 -11.16 5.32
CA THR A 500 71.44 -12.06 4.19
C THR A 500 72.95 -12.39 4.01
N PRO A 501 73.48 -12.99 2.90
CA PRO A 501 73.03 -13.98 1.85
C PRO A 501 74.09 -15.08 1.48
N SER A 502 73.76 -16.00 0.55
CA SER A 502 74.48 -16.27 -0.75
C SER A 502 74.63 -17.75 -1.21
N HIS A 503 74.78 -17.92 -2.55
CA HIS A 503 75.33 -19.03 -3.38
C HIS A 503 74.36 -20.09 -3.98
N THR A 504 74.35 -20.51 -5.27
CA THR A 504 74.91 -20.08 -6.60
C THR A 504 74.48 -21.09 -7.71
N ARG A 505 74.23 -20.62 -8.97
CA ARG A 505 74.49 -21.20 -10.35
C ARG A 505 74.05 -22.65 -10.72
N SER A 506 73.70 -23.06 -11.97
CA SER A 506 73.77 -22.51 -13.36
C SER A 506 73.17 -23.49 -14.42
N GLN A 507 72.81 -22.94 -15.61
CA GLN A 507 72.81 -23.52 -17.02
C GLN A 507 71.63 -24.45 -17.48
N GLN A 508 71.10 -24.48 -18.73
CA GLN A 508 71.45 -23.90 -20.06
C GLN A 508 70.31 -24.09 -21.14
N SER A 509 70.24 -23.17 -22.15
CA SER A 509 69.87 -23.28 -23.62
C SER A 509 68.53 -23.91 -24.12
N GLY A 510 67.85 -23.51 -25.22
CA GLY A 510 68.05 -22.50 -26.30
C GLY A 510 67.00 -22.60 -27.47
N ASN A 511 67.01 -21.62 -28.40
CA ASN A 511 66.40 -21.48 -29.77
C ASN A 511 64.84 -21.53 -29.94
N GLY A 512 64.14 -20.81 -30.84
CA GLY A 512 64.41 -19.88 -31.95
C GLY A 512 63.27 -19.94 -33.01
N TYR A 513 62.99 -18.82 -33.72
CA TYR A 513 62.26 -18.63 -35.02
C TYR A 513 60.83 -18.00 -35.11
N ASN A 514 60.82 -16.75 -35.60
CA ASN A 514 60.06 -16.11 -36.70
C ASN A 514 58.64 -16.57 -37.08
N SER A 515 57.68 -15.61 -37.15
CA SER A 515 57.32 -14.88 -38.40
C SER A 515 55.99 -14.10 -38.28
N SER A 516 55.97 -12.87 -38.81
CA SER A 516 54.77 -12.16 -39.29
C SER A 516 54.84 -12.11 -40.82
N PRO A 517 53.74 -11.83 -41.55
CA PRO A 517 53.61 -10.47 -42.11
C PRO A 517 52.17 -9.94 -42.40
N THR A 518 52.04 -8.59 -42.39
CA THR A 518 51.31 -7.62 -43.27
C THR A 518 50.09 -8.08 -44.12
N GLY A 519 49.03 -7.31 -44.44
CA GLY A 519 48.66 -5.89 -44.35
C GLY A 519 47.51 -5.54 -45.34
N LEU A 520 47.07 -4.27 -45.33
CA LEU A 520 46.41 -3.44 -46.37
C LEU A 520 44.87 -3.51 -46.69
N ASN A 521 44.23 -2.37 -46.41
CA ASN A 521 43.42 -1.47 -47.27
C ASN A 521 42.07 -1.83 -47.95
N VAL A 522 41.14 -0.87 -47.73
CA VAL A 522 39.80 -0.48 -48.25
C VAL A 522 39.82 -0.17 -49.78
N PRO A 523 38.76 -0.35 -50.63
CA PRO A 523 37.61 0.60 -50.73
C PRO A 523 36.23 0.15 -51.30
N VAL A 524 35.36 1.18 -51.28
CA VAL A 524 33.93 1.47 -51.56
C VAL A 524 33.35 1.08 -52.95
N THR A 525 32.00 1.06 -53.02
CA THR A 525 31.03 1.24 -54.17
C THR A 525 30.42 -0.03 -54.78
N SER A 526 29.23 -0.04 -55.40
CA SER A 526 27.85 0.42 -55.14
C SER A 526 26.98 -0.09 -56.33
N LEU A 527 25.64 0.00 -56.23
CA LEU A 527 24.59 -0.11 -57.29
C LEU A 527 24.02 -1.51 -57.65
N HIS A 528 22.71 -1.73 -57.84
CA HIS A 528 21.44 -1.03 -57.50
C HIS A 528 20.22 -1.86 -57.99
N GLY A 529 19.11 -1.86 -57.24
CA GLY A 529 17.70 -1.97 -57.70
C GLY A 529 17.08 -3.37 -57.85
N ARG A 530 15.81 -3.66 -57.51
CA ARG A 530 14.66 -2.87 -57.00
C ARG A 530 13.48 -3.82 -56.66
N PHE A 531 12.52 -3.35 -55.83
CA PHE A 531 11.18 -3.91 -55.44
C PHE A 531 11.17 -5.04 -54.38
N SER A 532 10.33 -5.05 -53.32
CA SER A 532 9.29 -4.12 -52.82
C SER A 532 8.76 -4.57 -51.43
N SER A 533 8.86 -3.66 -50.45
CA SER A 533 7.91 -3.29 -49.37
C SER A 533 6.95 -4.30 -48.71
N LEU A 534 7.01 -4.43 -47.37
CA LEU A 534 5.99 -3.87 -46.45
C LEU A 534 6.56 -3.75 -45.00
N PRO A 535 6.13 -2.73 -44.22
CA PRO A 535 6.75 -2.32 -42.96
C PRO A 535 6.11 -3.03 -41.76
N THR A 536 6.92 -3.57 -40.85
CA THR A 536 6.42 -4.02 -39.54
C THR A 536 6.34 -2.79 -38.64
N THR A 537 5.16 -2.18 -38.62
CA THR A 537 4.75 -1.15 -37.67
C THR A 537 4.95 -1.66 -36.24
N ILE A 538 5.83 -0.99 -35.51
CA ILE A 538 5.94 -1.09 -34.06
C ILE A 538 4.74 -0.31 -33.51
N SER A 539 3.74 -1.00 -32.96
CA SER A 539 2.72 -0.38 -32.11
C SER A 539 3.39 0.02 -30.79
N GLU A 540 3.71 1.31 -30.66
CA GLU A 540 4.13 1.97 -29.43
C GLU A 540 2.89 2.40 -28.63
N ASN A 541 2.39 1.54 -27.73
CA ASN A 541 1.50 1.99 -26.64
C ASN A 541 2.35 2.39 -25.44
N ILE A 542 2.79 3.65 -25.40
CA ILE A 542 3.64 4.22 -24.35
C ILE A 542 2.80 5.09 -23.41
N SER A 543 2.76 4.69 -22.13
CA SER A 543 2.23 5.49 -21.02
C SER A 543 2.87 6.90 -21.00
N PRO A 544 2.10 7.99 -20.91
CA PRO A 544 2.59 9.36 -21.08
C PRO A 544 3.13 10.01 -19.80
N ALA A 545 3.60 9.26 -18.78
CA ALA A 545 4.06 9.84 -17.53
C ALA A 545 5.39 9.28 -17.00
N SER A 546 6.23 10.17 -16.47
CA SER A 546 7.30 9.81 -15.57
C SER A 546 6.72 9.39 -14.21
N ALA A 547 7.34 8.42 -13.56
CA ALA A 547 6.96 7.87 -12.27
C ALA A 547 6.79 8.94 -11.17
N MET A 548 7.37 10.13 -11.35
CA MET A 548 7.26 11.23 -10.40
C MET A 548 6.26 12.32 -10.77
N VAL A 549 5.60 12.25 -11.93
CA VAL A 549 4.64 13.28 -12.39
C VAL A 549 3.21 12.74 -12.49
N GLY A 550 3.04 11.41 -12.53
CA GLY A 550 1.74 10.75 -12.61
C GLY A 550 1.10 10.82 -14.00
N SER A 551 0.22 9.86 -14.33
CA SER A 551 -0.40 9.75 -15.66
C SER A 551 -1.21 11.00 -16.03
N ILE A 552 -0.97 11.54 -17.23
CA ILE A 552 -2.00 12.34 -17.94
C ILE A 552 -2.87 11.32 -18.66
N GLU A 553 -4.17 11.33 -18.41
CA GLU A 553 -5.15 10.50 -19.11
C GLU A 553 -4.91 10.54 -20.63
N THR A 554 -4.40 9.43 -21.16
CA THR A 554 -4.56 9.07 -22.57
C THR A 554 -5.63 7.99 -22.63
N ASN A 555 -6.42 7.98 -23.71
CA ASN A 555 -7.53 7.05 -23.99
C ASN A 555 -7.13 5.54 -24.08
N THR A 556 -6.06 5.13 -23.43
CA THR A 556 -5.48 3.78 -23.43
C THR A 556 -5.72 3.08 -22.09
N GLY A 557 -6.98 2.71 -21.82
CA GLY A 557 -7.42 1.49 -21.13
C GLY A 557 -6.82 1.01 -19.79
N THR A 558 -5.88 1.71 -19.16
CA THR A 558 -5.28 1.35 -17.86
C THR A 558 -5.49 2.51 -16.90
N GLN A 559 -6.57 2.43 -16.11
CA GLN A 559 -6.85 3.43 -15.08
C GLN A 559 -6.08 3.07 -13.80
N GLU A 560 -4.92 3.70 -13.60
CA GLU A 560 -4.21 3.68 -12.32
C GLU A 560 -4.89 4.64 -11.33
N PHE A 561 -5.01 4.23 -10.06
CA PHE A 561 -5.57 5.11 -9.03
C PHE A 561 -4.55 6.16 -8.57
N TYR A 562 -4.93 7.44 -8.74
CA TYR A 562 -4.25 8.62 -8.21
C TYR A 562 -5.20 9.33 -7.24
N GLY A 563 -4.77 9.51 -6.00
CA GLY A 563 -5.62 10.10 -4.95
C GLY A 563 -5.71 11.63 -5.04
N GLY A 564 -6.58 12.21 -4.21
CA GLY A 564 -7.01 13.60 -4.39
C GLY A 564 -5.97 14.68 -4.10
N SER A 565 -4.88 14.34 -3.41
CA SER A 565 -3.72 15.20 -3.20
C SER A 565 -2.71 15.21 -4.36
N SER A 566 -2.86 14.31 -5.35
CA SER A 566 -1.95 14.22 -6.49
C SER A 566 -2.09 15.39 -7.46
N ALA A 567 -1.00 15.72 -8.17
CA ALA A 567 -1.00 16.77 -9.20
C ALA A 567 -1.95 16.41 -10.37
N SER A 568 -2.03 15.14 -10.75
CA SER A 568 -2.95 14.64 -11.78
C SER A 568 -4.42 14.87 -11.42
N ASN A 569 -4.83 14.54 -10.17
CA ASN A 569 -6.21 14.77 -9.74
C ASN A 569 -6.57 16.26 -9.69
N PHE A 570 -5.67 17.12 -9.22
CA PHE A 570 -5.89 18.57 -9.23
C PHE A 570 -6.05 19.11 -10.66
N MET A 571 -5.31 18.57 -11.63
CA MET A 571 -5.49 18.92 -13.04
C MET A 571 -6.83 18.47 -13.61
N THR A 572 -7.35 17.30 -13.22
CA THR A 572 -8.70 16.87 -13.58
C THR A 572 -9.76 17.83 -13.03
N GLN A 573 -9.62 18.31 -11.79
CA GLN A 573 -10.51 19.33 -11.21
C GLN A 573 -10.45 20.65 -11.99
N ILE A 574 -9.26 21.09 -12.41
CA ILE A 574 -9.10 22.30 -13.23
C ILE A 574 -9.79 22.12 -14.59
N ARG A 575 -9.63 20.97 -15.26
CA ARG A 575 -10.32 20.68 -16.54
C ARG A 575 -11.85 20.73 -16.39
N GLN A 576 -12.38 20.15 -15.31
CA GLN A 576 -13.80 20.22 -15.00
C GLN A 576 -14.27 21.66 -14.79
N ALA A 577 -13.51 22.48 -14.07
CA ALA A 577 -13.82 23.89 -13.86
C ALA A 577 -13.79 24.70 -15.18
N VAL A 578 -12.83 24.42 -16.07
CA VAL A 578 -12.77 25.02 -17.42
C VAL A 578 -14.02 24.65 -18.22
N ALA A 579 -14.40 23.37 -18.27
CA ALA A 579 -15.57 22.91 -19.01
C ALA A 579 -16.88 23.55 -18.49
N GLN A 580 -17.04 23.64 -17.16
CA GLN A 580 -18.19 24.31 -16.54
C GLN A 580 -18.27 25.82 -16.88
N GLN A 581 -17.13 26.52 -16.95
CA GLN A 581 -17.08 27.95 -17.27
C GLN A 581 -17.31 28.25 -18.77
N LEU A 582 -17.05 27.30 -19.66
CA LEU A 582 -17.28 27.42 -21.09
C LEU A 582 -18.72 27.08 -21.52
N GLY A 583 -19.60 26.75 -20.57
CA GLY A 583 -21.02 26.46 -20.85
C GLY A 583 -21.27 25.08 -21.46
N ASP A 584 -20.23 24.25 -21.51
CA ASP A 584 -20.32 22.91 -22.06
C ASP A 584 -20.96 21.95 -21.06
N ARG A 585 -22.20 21.56 -21.35
CA ARG A 585 -22.93 20.56 -20.56
C ARG A 585 -22.54 19.13 -20.89
N SER A 586 -21.71 18.90 -21.93
CA SER A 586 -21.27 17.55 -22.32
C SER A 586 -20.27 16.92 -21.35
N TYR A 587 -19.69 17.72 -20.44
CA TYR A 587 -18.77 17.25 -19.39
C TYR A 587 -19.42 16.85 -18.05
N ILE A 588 -20.75 16.94 -17.93
CA ILE A 588 -21.47 16.69 -16.66
C ILE A 588 -21.66 15.19 -16.37
N THR A 589 -21.28 14.30 -17.29
CA THR A 589 -21.35 12.85 -17.09
C THR A 589 -19.96 12.21 -17.21
N ASN A 590 -19.19 12.24 -16.12
CA ASN A 590 -18.20 11.19 -15.77
C ASN A 590 -17.50 11.49 -14.42
N THR A 591 -18.30 11.64 -13.37
CA THR A 591 -17.86 11.36 -11.99
C THR A 591 -18.75 10.27 -11.41
N ALA A 592 -18.81 9.13 -12.12
CA ALA A 592 -19.25 7.88 -11.54
C ALA A 592 -18.02 7.21 -10.88
N PRO A 593 -18.11 6.67 -9.64
CA PRO A 593 -17.08 5.79 -9.11
C PRO A 593 -17.08 4.50 -9.95
N PHE A 594 -16.00 4.29 -10.71
CA PHE A 594 -15.62 3.06 -11.40
C PHE A 594 -16.74 2.32 -12.16
N SER A 595 -17.05 2.79 -13.35
CA SER A 595 -17.73 2.00 -14.37
C SER A 595 -16.72 1.08 -15.09
N SER A 596 -16.98 -0.24 -15.04
CA SER A 596 -16.45 -1.30 -15.91
C SER A 596 -14.93 -1.36 -16.12
N LEU A 597 -14.25 -2.30 -15.46
CA LEU A 597 -12.94 -2.82 -15.92
C LEU A 597 -13.13 -3.72 -17.15
N GLY A 598 -13.42 -3.09 -18.29
CA GLY A 598 -13.39 -3.75 -19.59
C GLY A 598 -11.95 -3.86 -20.07
N VAL A 599 -11.31 -5.03 -19.90
CA VAL A 599 -10.00 -5.28 -20.50
C VAL A 599 -10.18 -5.61 -21.99
N LYS A 600 -9.86 -4.64 -22.85
CA LYS A 600 -9.58 -4.90 -24.25
C LYS A 600 -8.27 -5.68 -24.35
N LYS A 601 -8.32 -6.86 -24.97
CA LYS A 601 -7.14 -7.63 -25.38
C LYS A 601 -6.50 -6.93 -26.59
N ASP A 602 -5.27 -6.47 -26.46
CA ASP A 602 -4.34 -6.41 -27.59
C ASP A 602 -3.20 -7.41 -27.33
N PRO A 603 -3.15 -8.55 -28.06
CA PRO A 603 -2.14 -9.56 -27.88
C PRO A 603 -0.90 -9.22 -28.71
N GLN A 604 0.01 -8.40 -28.17
CA GLN A 604 1.41 -8.46 -28.55
C GLN A 604 2.26 -8.86 -27.36
N ARG A 605 2.32 -10.18 -27.12
CA ARG A 605 3.41 -10.81 -26.38
C ARG A 605 4.72 -10.45 -27.09
N ARG A 606 5.46 -9.48 -26.56
CA ARG A 606 6.91 -9.43 -26.78
C ARG A 606 7.50 -10.61 -26.02
N ASN A 607 7.84 -11.66 -26.75
CA ASN A 607 8.67 -12.75 -26.24
C ASN A 607 10.00 -12.18 -25.74
N SER A 608 10.12 -11.91 -24.43
CA SER A 608 11.43 -11.87 -23.78
C SER A 608 11.83 -13.31 -23.51
N GLN A 609 12.42 -13.92 -24.54
CA GLN A 609 13.16 -15.17 -24.45
C GLN A 609 14.21 -15.01 -23.34
N TRP A 610 14.07 -15.73 -22.23
CA TRP A 610 15.15 -15.93 -21.26
C TRP A 610 16.23 -16.71 -21.99
N ARG A 611 17.23 -15.99 -22.53
CA ARG A 611 18.41 -16.59 -23.16
C ARG A 611 19.37 -17.05 -22.08
N ASP A 612 19.98 -18.19 -22.33
CA ASP A 612 21.01 -18.82 -21.50
C ASP A 612 22.19 -17.87 -21.19
N PHE A 613 22.73 -18.06 -19.98
CA PHE A 613 23.87 -17.38 -19.39
C PHE A 613 25.10 -17.37 -20.30
N ASN A 614 25.76 -16.22 -20.45
CA ASN A 614 27.08 -16.12 -21.07
C ASN A 614 28.02 -15.31 -20.15
N LEU A 615 29.27 -15.75 -20.01
CA LEU A 615 30.27 -15.22 -19.06
C LEU A 615 30.67 -13.74 -19.29
N ASP A 616 30.19 -13.11 -20.36
CA ASP A 616 30.40 -11.69 -20.67
C ASP A 616 29.44 -10.73 -19.92
N ASP A 617 28.37 -11.24 -19.29
CA ASP A 617 27.33 -10.42 -18.63
C ASP A 617 27.74 -9.86 -17.25
N CYS A 618 28.88 -10.31 -16.67
CA CYS A 618 29.42 -9.85 -15.38
C CYS A 618 30.50 -8.76 -15.50
N ALA A 619 30.74 -8.20 -16.69
CA ALA A 619 31.79 -7.20 -16.88
C ALA A 619 31.42 -5.83 -16.26
N LEU A 620 32.12 -5.46 -15.18
CA LEU A 620 32.13 -4.08 -14.65
C LEU A 620 32.61 -3.11 -15.75
N PRO A 621 32.09 -1.86 -15.80
CA PRO A 621 32.61 -0.86 -16.73
C PRO A 621 34.10 -0.60 -16.46
N PRO A 622 34.86 -0.08 -17.45
CA PRO A 622 36.25 0.31 -17.24
C PRO A 622 36.37 1.18 -15.99
N LYS A 623 37.41 0.95 -15.16
CA LYS A 623 37.58 1.60 -13.85
C LYS A 623 37.40 3.12 -13.93
N SER A 624 37.95 3.77 -14.94
CA SER A 624 37.78 5.22 -15.15
C SER A 624 36.32 5.68 -15.27
N ARG A 625 35.49 4.91 -15.97
CA ARG A 625 34.05 5.18 -16.11
C ARG A 625 33.29 4.80 -14.83
N ALA A 626 33.68 3.70 -14.19
CA ALA A 626 33.11 3.27 -12.91
C ALA A 626 33.35 4.32 -11.81
N ASP A 627 34.58 4.84 -11.71
CA ASP A 627 34.99 5.85 -10.73
C ASP A 627 34.22 7.16 -10.96
N ALA A 628 34.05 7.58 -12.22
CA ALA A 628 33.26 8.77 -12.56
C ALA A 628 31.79 8.64 -12.16
N LEU A 629 31.15 7.48 -12.43
CA LEU A 629 29.76 7.24 -12.04
C LEU A 629 29.63 7.12 -10.52
N MET A 630 30.56 6.46 -9.84
CA MET A 630 30.57 6.36 -8.39
C MET A 630 30.72 7.73 -7.73
N ALA A 631 31.58 8.61 -8.26
CA ALA A 631 31.73 9.98 -7.79
C ALA A 631 30.40 10.75 -7.90
N VAL A 632 29.69 10.63 -9.03
CA VAL A 632 28.36 11.23 -9.19
C VAL A 632 27.40 10.72 -8.11
N TYR A 633 27.33 9.42 -7.84
CA TYR A 633 26.46 8.89 -6.78
C TYR A 633 26.81 9.44 -5.39
N LEU A 634 28.10 9.44 -5.03
CA LEU A 634 28.57 9.87 -3.72
C LEU A 634 28.40 11.38 -3.48
N ASP A 635 28.50 12.19 -4.54
CA ASP A 635 28.32 13.63 -4.45
C ASP A 635 26.84 14.03 -4.57
N ALA A 636 26.05 13.29 -5.36
CA ALA A 636 24.71 13.71 -5.75
C ALA A 636 23.54 12.97 -5.11
N VAL A 637 23.70 11.71 -4.74
CA VAL A 637 22.60 10.86 -4.27
C VAL A 637 22.78 10.51 -2.79
N HIS A 638 23.96 10.00 -2.45
CA HIS A 638 24.30 9.57 -1.08
C HIS A 638 24.05 10.64 -0.01
N PRO A 639 24.40 11.93 -0.20
CA PRO A 639 24.16 12.96 0.82
C PRO A 639 22.68 13.27 1.05
N LEU A 640 21.79 12.85 0.15
CA LEU A 640 20.34 13.04 0.26
C LEU A 640 19.65 11.79 0.82
N TYR A 641 20.24 10.61 0.60
CA TYR A 641 19.69 9.31 0.98
C TYR A 641 20.80 8.39 1.53
N PRO A 642 21.30 8.64 2.74
CA PRO A 642 22.50 8.00 3.27
C PRO A 642 22.20 6.65 3.92
N PHE A 643 21.52 5.73 3.22
CA PHE A 643 21.15 4.41 3.74
C PHE A 643 22.14 3.30 3.38
N ILE A 644 23.22 3.63 2.66
CA ILE A 644 24.35 2.73 2.38
C ILE A 644 25.55 3.20 3.17
N ASP A 645 26.36 2.29 3.70
CA ASP A 645 27.60 2.65 4.37
C ASP A 645 28.66 3.00 3.30
N ARG A 646 28.99 4.30 3.17
CA ARG A 646 29.92 4.79 2.13
C ARG A 646 31.30 4.14 2.24
N VAL A 647 31.80 3.98 3.46
CA VAL A 647 33.15 3.45 3.68
C VAL A 647 33.19 1.97 3.30
N ALA A 648 32.20 1.18 3.73
CA ALA A 648 32.11 -0.25 3.39
C ALA A 648 31.87 -0.47 1.88
N LEU A 649 31.05 0.39 1.26
CA LEU A 649 30.82 0.37 -0.18
C LEU A 649 32.12 0.64 -0.96
N MET A 650 32.88 1.66 -0.57
CA MET A 650 34.13 2.02 -1.26
C MET A 650 35.24 0.98 -1.07
N GLU A 651 35.35 0.39 0.13
CA GLU A 651 36.27 -0.74 0.37
C GLU A 651 35.94 -1.93 -0.54
N SER A 652 34.65 -2.29 -0.64
CA SER A 652 34.18 -3.37 -1.50
C SER A 652 34.38 -3.05 -2.99
N TYR A 653 34.10 -1.81 -3.39
CA TYR A 653 34.26 -1.31 -4.75
C TYR A 653 35.72 -1.34 -5.22
N GLU A 654 36.66 -0.81 -4.44
CA GLU A 654 38.09 -0.83 -4.79
C GLU A 654 38.67 -2.25 -4.79
N GLY A 655 38.16 -3.13 -3.91
CA GLY A 655 38.50 -4.55 -3.90
C GLY A 655 38.21 -5.23 -5.24
N LEU A 656 37.07 -4.95 -5.87
CA LEU A 656 36.67 -5.53 -7.16
C LEU A 656 37.61 -5.19 -8.32
N PHE A 657 38.28 -4.02 -8.27
CA PHE A 657 39.23 -3.60 -9.32
C PHE A 657 40.69 -3.92 -9.01
N SER A 658 41.01 -4.31 -7.77
CA SER A 658 42.37 -4.60 -7.32
C SER A 658 42.77 -6.07 -7.51
N SER A 659 41.81 -7.00 -7.48
CA SER A 659 42.07 -8.44 -7.55
C SER A 659 42.19 -8.95 -8.99
N HIS A 660 43.41 -9.26 -9.43
CA HIS A 660 43.65 -10.07 -10.64
C HIS A 660 43.41 -11.55 -10.34
N GLY A 661 42.13 -11.98 -10.38
CA GLY A 661 41.75 -13.40 -10.45
C GLY A 661 41.04 -13.95 -9.20
N SER A 662 39.82 -14.47 -9.42
CA SER A 662 39.06 -15.39 -8.55
C SER A 662 38.66 -14.87 -7.16
N ILE A 663 37.75 -13.89 -7.11
CA ILE A 663 36.88 -13.68 -5.94
C ILE A 663 35.45 -14.04 -6.37
N GLU A 664 34.77 -14.89 -5.59
CA GLU A 664 33.32 -15.06 -5.71
C GLU A 664 32.67 -13.70 -5.40
N VAL A 665 32.15 -13.03 -6.43
CA VAL A 665 31.56 -11.71 -6.26
C VAL A 665 30.14 -11.84 -5.71
N ASP A 666 29.86 -11.18 -4.58
CA ASP A 666 28.51 -11.12 -4.01
C ASP A 666 27.51 -10.54 -5.05
N PRO A 667 26.46 -11.31 -5.42
CA PRO A 667 25.41 -10.85 -6.33
C PRO A 667 24.69 -9.59 -5.85
N SER A 668 24.54 -9.41 -4.53
CA SER A 668 23.84 -8.27 -3.94
C SER A 668 24.64 -6.98 -4.15
N LEU A 669 25.96 -7.02 -3.92
CA LEU A 669 26.89 -5.95 -4.23
C LEU A 669 26.89 -5.59 -5.73
N LEU A 670 26.91 -6.57 -6.63
CA LEU A 670 26.83 -6.30 -8.08
C LEU A 670 25.50 -5.66 -8.48
N CYS A 671 24.40 -6.12 -7.89
CA CYS A 671 23.09 -5.51 -8.12
C CYS A 671 23.08 -4.05 -7.66
N ALA A 672 23.56 -3.78 -6.44
CA ALA A 672 23.68 -2.45 -5.87
C ALA A 672 24.54 -1.52 -6.75
N LEU A 673 25.72 -1.98 -7.18
CA LEU A 673 26.61 -1.20 -8.05
C LEU A 673 25.97 -0.88 -9.41
N ASN A 674 25.29 -1.84 -10.03
CA ASN A 674 24.58 -1.58 -11.29
C ASN A 674 23.44 -0.56 -11.10
N LEU A 675 22.70 -0.60 -9.99
CA LEU A 675 21.68 0.40 -9.69
C LEU A 675 22.28 1.79 -9.42
N ILE A 676 23.40 1.85 -8.69
CA ILE A 676 24.18 3.07 -8.46
C ILE A 676 24.65 3.69 -9.79
N PHE A 677 25.19 2.88 -10.70
CA PHE A 677 25.62 3.34 -12.02
C PHE A 677 24.44 3.78 -12.89
N ALA A 678 23.31 3.07 -12.84
CA ALA A 678 22.10 3.43 -13.56
C ALA A 678 21.55 4.80 -13.11
N LEU A 679 21.48 5.02 -11.79
CA LEU A 679 21.12 6.31 -11.18
C LEU A 679 22.07 7.44 -11.58
N SER A 680 23.37 7.16 -11.55
CA SER A 680 24.40 8.16 -11.87
C SER A 680 24.34 8.57 -13.34
N CYS A 681 24.08 7.64 -14.25
CA CYS A 681 23.82 7.95 -15.67
C CYS A 681 22.61 8.88 -15.86
N GLN A 682 21.57 8.79 -15.02
CA GLN A 682 20.41 9.68 -15.10
C GLN A 682 20.70 11.11 -14.61
N LEU A 683 21.78 11.30 -13.85
CA LEU A 683 22.21 12.59 -13.31
C LEU A 683 23.40 13.20 -14.07
N ASP A 684 23.94 12.51 -15.07
CA ASP A 684 25.08 12.96 -15.87
C ASP A 684 24.71 14.14 -16.80
N THR A 685 25.15 15.34 -16.43
CA THR A 685 24.91 16.56 -17.20
C THR A 685 25.76 16.68 -18.46
N THR A 686 26.80 15.85 -18.61
CA THR A 686 27.71 15.91 -19.77
C THR A 686 27.19 15.09 -20.96
N ALA A 687 26.37 14.09 -20.69
CA ALA A 687 25.76 13.23 -21.70
C ALA A 687 24.48 13.84 -22.29
N SER A 688 24.16 13.50 -23.54
CA SER A 688 22.85 13.80 -24.11
C SER A 688 21.72 13.01 -23.41
N ALA A 689 20.48 13.45 -23.53
CA ALA A 689 19.34 12.76 -22.90
C ALA A 689 19.19 11.30 -23.37
N GLU A 690 19.40 11.06 -24.66
CA GLU A 690 19.40 9.72 -25.23
C GLU A 690 20.53 8.85 -24.69
N GLN A 691 21.74 9.42 -24.56
CA GLN A 691 22.91 8.72 -24.02
C GLN A 691 22.75 8.36 -22.55
N ARG A 692 22.17 9.26 -21.74
CA ARG A 692 21.82 8.98 -20.33
C ARG A 692 20.88 7.80 -20.23
N GLN A 693 19.75 7.85 -20.95
CA GLN A 693 18.73 6.79 -20.90
C GLN A 693 19.27 5.45 -21.38
N THR A 694 20.05 5.45 -22.47
CA THR A 694 20.64 4.23 -23.03
C THR A 694 21.66 3.62 -22.07
N SER A 695 22.55 4.43 -21.50
CA SER A 695 23.56 3.97 -20.54
C SER A 695 22.93 3.47 -19.25
N ALA A 696 21.95 4.20 -18.72
CA ALA A 696 21.20 3.80 -17.52
C ALA A 696 20.47 2.46 -17.73
N ASN A 697 19.82 2.27 -18.88
CA ASN A 697 19.11 1.04 -19.21
C ASN A 697 20.03 -0.19 -19.28
N VAL A 698 21.29 -0.02 -19.71
CA VAL A 698 22.26 -1.14 -19.74
C VAL A 698 22.54 -1.63 -18.32
N PHE A 699 22.86 -0.73 -17.40
CA PHE A 699 23.12 -1.09 -16.01
C PHE A 699 21.86 -1.60 -15.31
N PHE A 700 20.71 -0.97 -15.55
CA PHE A 700 19.43 -1.44 -15.02
C PHE A 700 19.09 -2.87 -15.45
N ARG A 701 19.27 -3.23 -16.72
CA ARG A 701 19.05 -4.60 -17.19
C ARG A 701 19.99 -5.60 -16.53
N ARG A 702 21.24 -5.21 -16.23
CA ARG A 702 22.18 -6.05 -15.47
C ARG A 702 21.73 -6.24 -14.02
N ALA A 703 21.26 -5.16 -13.38
CA ALA A 703 20.68 -5.23 -12.05
C ALA A 703 19.44 -6.14 -12.01
N GLN A 704 18.52 -6.01 -12.97
CA GLN A 704 17.33 -6.86 -13.09
C GLN A 704 17.67 -8.34 -13.28
N LYS A 705 18.70 -8.65 -14.08
CA LYS A 705 19.19 -10.03 -14.24
C LYS A 705 19.80 -10.61 -12.96
N SER A 706 20.41 -9.75 -12.13
CA SER A 706 21.02 -10.13 -10.85
C SER A 706 20.01 -10.20 -9.71
N LEU A 707 18.84 -9.55 -9.87
CA LEU A 707 17.76 -9.48 -8.89
C LEU A 707 16.78 -10.64 -9.10
N ASP A 708 16.99 -11.74 -8.39
CA ASP A 708 16.00 -12.82 -8.29
C ASP A 708 15.14 -12.61 -7.04
N ILE A 709 14.00 -11.96 -7.21
CA ILE A 709 13.07 -11.59 -6.11
C ILE A 709 12.69 -12.81 -5.27
N TRP A 710 12.60 -14.00 -5.88
CA TRP A 710 12.20 -15.23 -5.22
C TRP A 710 13.31 -15.91 -4.41
N LYS A 711 14.56 -15.52 -4.64
CA LYS A 711 15.74 -16.02 -3.91
C LYS A 711 16.38 -14.95 -3.03
N MET A 712 15.74 -13.80 -2.91
CA MET A 712 16.25 -12.67 -2.14
C MET A 712 15.99 -12.92 -0.65
N ASP A 713 17.04 -13.24 0.10
CA ASP A 713 16.96 -13.43 1.54
C ASP A 713 16.61 -12.12 2.25
N SER A 714 15.83 -12.21 3.35
CA SER A 714 15.56 -11.05 4.21
C SER A 714 16.86 -10.60 4.90
N SER A 715 17.53 -9.62 4.30
CA SER A 715 18.85 -9.10 4.68
C SER A 715 18.88 -7.57 4.57
N LEU A 716 19.80 -6.92 5.28
CA LEU A 716 19.90 -5.46 5.25
C LEU A 716 20.26 -4.96 3.84
N GLU A 717 21.15 -5.67 3.18
CA GLU A 717 21.63 -5.44 1.83
C GLU A 717 20.48 -5.53 0.83
N SER A 718 19.55 -6.49 1.03
CA SER A 718 18.36 -6.62 0.20
C SER A 718 17.41 -5.43 0.34
N VAL A 719 17.20 -4.92 1.56
CA VAL A 719 16.44 -3.68 1.75
C VAL A 719 17.12 -2.50 1.04
N GLN A 720 18.45 -2.37 1.15
CA GLN A 720 19.21 -1.31 0.48
C GLN A 720 19.13 -1.40 -1.05
N VAL A 721 19.22 -2.60 -1.63
CA VAL A 721 19.05 -2.84 -3.07
C VAL A 721 17.65 -2.45 -3.54
N LEU A 722 16.61 -2.83 -2.79
CA LEU A 722 15.22 -2.47 -3.12
C LEU A 722 14.98 -0.96 -3.01
N LEU A 723 15.61 -0.29 -2.04
CA LEU A 723 15.57 1.18 -1.93
C LEU A 723 16.28 1.86 -3.11
N LEU A 724 17.47 1.40 -3.51
CA LEU A 724 18.18 1.87 -4.72
C LEU A 724 17.34 1.67 -5.99
N LEU A 725 16.69 0.52 -6.10
CA LEU A 725 15.79 0.21 -7.20
C LEU A 725 14.60 1.16 -7.24
N GLY A 726 13.96 1.40 -6.09
CA GLY A 726 12.91 2.40 -5.95
C GLY A 726 13.37 3.79 -6.38
N GLN A 727 14.56 4.22 -5.97
CA GLN A 727 15.14 5.51 -6.39
C GLN A 727 15.37 5.60 -7.89
N TYR A 728 15.88 4.53 -8.51
CA TYR A 728 16.07 4.52 -9.96
C TYR A 728 14.73 4.60 -10.70
N LEU A 729 13.73 3.85 -10.24
CA LEU A 729 12.42 3.82 -10.89
C LEU A 729 11.71 5.18 -10.85
N GLN A 730 11.99 6.04 -9.86
CA GLN A 730 11.51 7.44 -9.85
C GLN A 730 11.94 8.25 -11.09
N SER A 731 13.09 7.93 -11.71
CA SER A 731 13.54 8.61 -12.93
C SER A 731 12.99 7.98 -14.22
N THR A 732 12.15 6.95 -14.12
CA THR A 732 11.60 6.21 -15.27
C THR A 732 10.12 6.52 -15.48
N ASN A 733 9.45 5.80 -16.38
CA ASN A 733 8.01 5.92 -16.65
C ASN A 733 7.20 4.75 -16.04
N GLU A 734 7.71 4.15 -14.96
CA GLU A 734 7.17 2.92 -14.33
C GLU A 734 6.74 3.19 -12.86
N PRO A 735 5.66 3.99 -12.62
CA PRO A 735 5.22 4.37 -11.27
C PRO A 735 4.76 3.19 -10.42
N LEU A 736 4.06 2.21 -11.00
CA LEU A 736 3.58 1.04 -10.28
C LEU A 736 4.73 0.22 -9.71
N GLN A 737 5.75 -0.04 -10.51
CA GLN A 737 6.93 -0.80 -10.13
C GLN A 737 7.70 -0.05 -9.03
N CYS A 738 7.84 1.28 -9.15
CA CYS A 738 8.43 2.10 -8.10
C CYS A 738 7.72 1.92 -6.75
N TRP A 739 6.37 1.99 -6.74
CA TRP A 739 5.55 1.76 -5.54
C TRP A 739 5.71 0.35 -4.96
N VAL A 740 5.68 -0.67 -5.81
CA VAL A 740 5.79 -2.07 -5.42
C VAL A 740 7.13 -2.36 -4.75
N PHE A 741 8.25 -1.93 -5.35
CA PHE A 741 9.58 -2.21 -4.81
C PHE A 741 9.90 -1.44 -3.54
N VAL A 742 9.45 -0.19 -3.40
CA VAL A 742 9.55 0.53 -2.12
C VAL A 742 8.71 -0.15 -1.04
N GLY A 743 7.51 -0.64 -1.37
CA GLY A 743 6.70 -1.43 -0.44
C GLY A 743 7.34 -2.77 -0.04
N ALA A 744 8.02 -3.43 -0.98
CA ALA A 744 8.81 -4.63 -0.69
C ALA A 744 9.98 -4.32 0.26
N ALA A 745 10.71 -3.21 0.04
CA ALA A 745 11.76 -2.75 0.94
C ALA A 745 11.23 -2.51 2.36
N THR A 746 10.08 -1.83 2.48
CA THR A 746 9.44 -1.55 3.79
C THR A 746 9.04 -2.84 4.52
N ARG A 747 8.38 -3.79 3.83
CA ARG A 747 7.99 -5.07 4.43
C ARG A 747 9.20 -5.90 4.86
N MET A 748 10.28 -5.89 4.07
CA MET A 748 11.52 -6.58 4.41
C MET A 748 12.26 -5.90 5.58
N ALA A 749 12.25 -4.56 5.66
CA ALA A 749 12.76 -3.84 6.82
C ALA A 749 11.94 -4.16 8.09
N GLN A 750 10.63 -4.35 7.96
CA GLN A 750 9.76 -4.77 9.05
C GLN A 750 10.03 -6.21 9.48
N SER A 751 10.24 -7.16 8.54
CA SER A 751 10.57 -8.55 8.87
C SER A 751 11.91 -8.68 9.60
N LEU A 752 12.87 -7.80 9.30
CA LEU A 752 14.14 -7.66 10.02
C LEU A 752 14.02 -6.95 11.38
N GLY A 753 12.83 -6.47 11.74
CA GLY A 753 12.60 -5.76 13.00
C GLY A 753 13.20 -4.35 13.03
N LEU A 754 13.56 -3.72 11.90
CA LEU A 754 14.21 -2.39 11.89
C LEU A 754 13.29 -1.26 12.40
N HIS A 755 11.99 -1.51 12.39
CA HIS A 755 10.94 -0.65 12.95
C HIS A 755 10.85 -0.67 14.48
N LEU A 756 11.58 -1.59 15.14
CA LEU A 756 11.63 -1.71 16.59
C LEU A 756 12.88 -0.98 17.14
N PRO A 757 12.74 -0.14 18.17
CA PRO A 757 13.87 0.59 18.75
C PRO A 757 14.92 -0.35 19.36
N GLU A 758 14.50 -1.51 19.86
CA GLU A 758 15.35 -2.55 20.45
C GLU A 758 16.39 -3.05 19.44
N THR A 759 16.00 -3.21 18.17
CA THR A 759 16.87 -3.75 17.10
C THR A 759 18.10 -2.88 16.90
N SER A 760 17.97 -1.55 16.88
CA SER A 760 19.12 -0.65 16.76
C SER A 760 19.90 -0.49 18.07
N THR A 761 19.20 -0.46 19.21
CA THR A 761 19.82 -0.18 20.52
C THR A 761 20.65 -1.34 21.04
N ASN A 762 20.29 -2.58 20.70
CA ASN A 762 21.02 -3.79 21.08
C ASN A 762 22.33 -3.99 20.31
N VAL A 763 22.56 -3.25 19.22
CA VAL A 763 23.80 -3.33 18.45
C VAL A 763 24.90 -2.53 19.13
N ALA A 764 26.00 -3.20 19.50
CA ALA A 764 27.13 -2.61 20.21
C ALA A 764 27.94 -1.64 19.34
N SER A 765 28.11 -1.94 18.05
CA SER A 765 28.81 -1.07 17.10
C SER A 765 27.96 0.14 16.76
N ILE A 766 28.48 1.34 17.02
CA ILE A 766 27.79 2.61 16.72
C ILE A 766 27.57 2.75 15.21
N ARG A 767 28.56 2.40 14.39
CA ARG A 767 28.47 2.43 12.92
C ARG A 767 27.33 1.53 12.43
N GLN A 768 27.25 0.30 12.94
CA GLN A 768 26.19 -0.65 12.57
C GLN A 768 24.81 -0.20 13.09
N ARG A 769 24.73 0.37 14.29
CA ARG A 769 23.48 0.94 14.82
C ARG A 769 22.95 2.06 13.94
N GLU A 770 23.82 2.96 13.52
CA GLU A 770 23.43 4.12 12.71
C GLU A 770 22.99 3.69 11.30
N ILE A 771 23.63 2.70 10.67
CA ILE A 771 23.16 2.22 9.36
C ILE A 771 21.76 1.58 9.44
N LEU A 772 21.45 0.82 10.49
CA LEU A 772 20.10 0.24 10.68
C LEU A 772 19.04 1.33 10.81
N ARG A 773 19.33 2.39 11.57
CA ARG A 773 18.43 3.55 11.71
C ARG A 773 18.27 4.26 10.36
N ARG A 774 19.37 4.54 9.66
CA ARG A 774 19.33 5.21 8.36
C ARG A 774 18.53 4.43 7.32
N VAL A 775 18.66 3.09 7.28
CA VAL A 775 17.87 2.23 6.38
C VAL A 775 16.38 2.28 6.71
N TRP A 776 15.99 2.12 7.99
CA TRP A 776 14.59 2.22 8.39
C TRP A 776 13.98 3.59 8.04
N HIS A 777 14.69 4.67 8.40
CA HIS A 777 14.22 6.03 8.11
C HIS A 777 14.24 6.34 6.60
N ALA A 778 15.07 5.66 5.80
CA ALA A 778 15.00 5.78 4.34
C ALA A 778 13.75 5.09 3.76
N CYS A 779 13.29 3.96 4.33
CA CYS A 779 11.99 3.38 4.00
C CYS A 779 10.85 4.37 4.28
N ILE A 780 10.88 5.03 5.44
CA ILE A 780 9.91 6.09 5.78
C ILE A 780 9.96 7.20 4.75
N LEU A 781 11.14 7.79 4.51
CA LEU A 781 11.30 8.89 3.56
C LEU A 781 10.75 8.53 2.17
N MET A 782 11.08 7.34 1.64
CA MET A 782 10.63 6.89 0.33
C MET A 782 9.12 6.65 0.28
N ASP A 783 8.54 6.04 1.34
CA ASP A 783 7.09 5.87 1.47
C ASP A 783 6.36 7.23 1.44
N ARG A 784 6.83 8.22 2.21
CA ARG A 784 6.28 9.58 2.22
C ARG A 784 6.35 10.26 0.85
N VAL A 785 7.49 10.15 0.16
CA VAL A 785 7.64 10.71 -1.19
C VAL A 785 6.61 10.13 -2.14
N LEU A 786 6.46 8.81 -2.17
CA LEU A 786 5.55 8.19 -3.13
C LEU A 786 4.07 8.41 -2.77
N ALA A 787 3.72 8.42 -1.48
CA ALA A 787 2.39 8.79 -1.00
C ALA A 787 2.01 10.21 -1.44
N MET A 788 2.94 11.16 -1.31
CA MET A 788 2.81 12.53 -1.80
C MET A 788 2.64 12.61 -3.32
N THR A 789 3.47 11.90 -4.07
CA THR A 789 3.46 11.91 -5.54
C THR A 789 2.18 11.31 -6.13
N TYR A 790 1.72 10.17 -5.59
CA TYR A 790 0.57 9.42 -6.12
C TYR A 790 -0.76 9.76 -5.43
N GLY A 791 -0.71 10.55 -4.35
CA GLY A 791 -1.87 10.81 -3.49
C GLY A 791 -2.39 9.56 -2.78
N ARG A 792 -1.55 8.55 -2.57
CA ARG A 792 -1.90 7.31 -1.88
C ARG A 792 -1.70 7.47 -0.36
N PRO A 793 -2.39 6.69 0.49
CA PRO A 793 -2.04 6.58 1.90
C PRO A 793 -0.60 6.08 2.07
N THR A 794 0.05 6.52 3.14
CA THR A 794 1.38 6.03 3.54
C THR A 794 1.29 4.58 4.01
N MET A 795 2.31 3.77 3.72
CA MET A 795 2.42 2.38 4.19
C MET A 795 2.82 2.30 5.68
N ILE A 796 3.59 3.28 6.15
CA ILE A 796 4.08 3.34 7.53
C ILE A 796 3.32 4.45 8.26
N SER A 797 2.58 4.13 9.32
CA SER A 797 1.88 5.16 10.10
C SER A 797 2.85 6.04 10.91
N GLN A 798 2.45 7.28 11.21
CA GLN A 798 3.21 8.18 12.10
C GLN A 798 3.55 7.52 13.46
N ALA A 799 2.63 6.70 13.99
CA ALA A 799 2.83 5.99 15.25
C ALA A 799 3.98 4.97 15.18
N VAL A 800 4.17 4.31 14.03
CA VAL A 800 5.28 3.35 13.82
C VAL A 800 6.58 4.07 13.46
N ALA A 801 6.50 5.13 12.66
CA ALA A 801 7.66 5.95 12.28
C ALA A 801 8.38 6.59 13.47
N SER A 802 7.62 7.03 14.49
CA SER A 802 8.14 7.75 15.66
C SER A 802 8.77 6.87 16.74
N VAL A 803 8.62 5.54 16.68
CA VAL A 803 9.14 4.63 17.73
C VAL A 803 10.66 4.48 17.65
N THR A 804 11.21 4.38 16.43
CA THR A 804 12.65 4.20 16.23
C THR A 804 13.37 5.55 16.34
N PRO A 805 14.43 5.67 17.18
CA PRO A 805 15.20 6.91 17.29
C PRO A 805 15.74 7.41 15.94
N LEU A 806 15.73 8.72 15.74
CA LEU A 806 16.38 9.35 14.59
C LEU A 806 17.90 9.06 14.60
N PRO A 807 18.55 8.94 13.43
CA PRO A 807 20.00 8.86 13.34
C PRO A 807 20.69 10.06 14.00
N LEU A 808 21.88 9.84 14.54
CA LEU A 808 22.69 10.91 15.13
C LEU A 808 23.28 11.80 14.02
N PRO A 809 23.27 13.14 14.16
CA PRO A 809 23.85 14.06 13.18
C PRO A 809 25.39 13.98 13.21
N ILE A 810 25.93 12.91 12.65
CA ILE A 810 27.36 12.58 12.63
C ILE A 810 27.71 12.14 11.21
N ASP A 811 28.79 12.72 10.66
CA ASP A 811 29.32 12.34 9.36
C ASP A 811 29.97 10.95 9.43
N GLU A 812 29.88 10.18 8.33
CA GLU A 812 30.36 8.79 8.29
C GLU A 812 31.87 8.64 8.53
N GLU A 813 32.64 9.66 8.16
CA GLU A 813 34.08 9.72 8.38
C GLU A 813 34.41 9.69 9.89
N ASP A 814 33.58 10.33 10.72
CA ASP A 814 33.75 10.38 12.18
C ASP A 814 33.27 9.11 12.90
N LEU A 815 32.35 8.35 12.27
CA LEU A 815 31.88 7.05 12.77
C LEU A 815 32.98 5.97 12.68
N SER A 816 33.94 6.13 11.77
CA SER A 816 35.02 5.17 11.54
C SER A 816 36.13 5.21 12.61
N MET A 817 36.34 6.35 13.27
CA MET A 817 37.44 6.56 14.22
C MET A 817 37.13 6.14 15.67
N GLY A 818 35.96 5.57 15.96
CA GLY A 818 35.58 5.12 17.31
C GLY A 818 35.44 6.25 18.35
N THR A 819 35.57 7.51 17.93
CA THR A 819 35.55 8.72 18.77
C THR A 819 34.16 9.32 18.98
N ALA A 820 33.11 8.49 19.01
CA ALA A 820 31.72 8.95 19.16
C ALA A 820 31.43 9.72 20.47
N LEU A 821 32.32 9.63 21.48
CA LEU A 821 32.18 10.30 22.77
C LEU A 821 32.82 11.70 22.86
N LYS A 822 33.37 12.26 21.76
CA LYS A 822 33.99 13.61 21.76
C LYS A 822 33.37 14.64 20.81
N VAL A 823 32.37 14.30 20.00
CA VAL A 823 31.93 15.15 18.86
C VAL A 823 30.66 15.97 19.14
N VAL A 824 29.98 15.79 20.27
CA VAL A 824 28.75 16.56 20.59
C VAL A 824 29.03 18.06 20.83
N ASP A 825 30.30 18.45 21.01
CA ASP A 825 30.72 19.85 21.21
C ASP A 825 31.24 20.57 19.94
N SER A 826 31.32 19.92 18.78
CA SER A 826 31.78 20.60 17.56
C SER A 826 30.62 21.29 16.84
N LEU A 827 30.66 22.63 16.78
CA LEU A 827 29.81 23.55 16.00
C LEU A 827 29.87 23.33 14.46
N SER A 828 30.32 22.17 13.99
CA SER A 828 30.55 21.89 12.58
C SER A 828 29.27 21.36 11.90
N PRO A 829 28.88 21.89 10.74
CA PRO A 829 27.71 21.40 9.99
C PRO A 829 27.95 19.98 9.48
N THR A 830 26.93 19.13 9.53
CA THR A 830 26.99 17.71 9.15
C THR A 830 26.10 17.42 7.95
N ARG A 831 26.55 16.55 7.04
CA ARG A 831 25.79 16.23 5.82
C ARG A 831 24.48 15.51 6.13
N LEU A 832 24.38 14.86 7.30
CA LEU A 832 23.20 14.09 7.70
C LEU A 832 22.03 14.98 8.15
N GLU A 833 22.27 16.23 8.58
CA GLU A 833 21.22 17.15 9.04
C GLU A 833 20.11 17.33 7.99
N PHE A 834 20.45 17.37 6.70
CA PHE A 834 19.45 17.41 5.63
C PHE A 834 18.47 16.24 5.68
N PHE A 835 18.97 15.02 5.86
CA PHE A 835 18.14 13.82 5.93
C PHE A 835 17.21 13.88 7.14
N LEU A 836 17.73 14.28 8.30
CA LEU A 836 16.95 14.44 9.53
C LEU A 836 15.84 15.48 9.40
N HIS A 837 16.15 16.67 8.86
CA HIS A 837 15.15 17.71 8.65
C HIS A 837 14.14 17.36 7.56
N SER A 838 14.54 16.56 6.56
CA SER A 838 13.61 16.03 5.57
C SER A 838 12.61 15.04 6.18
N LEU A 839 13.05 14.16 7.09
CA LEU A 839 12.15 13.28 7.83
C LEU A 839 11.13 14.09 8.64
N LYS A 840 11.60 15.08 9.41
CA LYS A 840 10.71 15.97 10.19
C LYS A 840 9.67 16.67 9.31
N LEU A 841 10.09 17.21 8.16
CA LEU A 841 9.19 17.87 7.22
C LEU A 841 8.14 16.90 6.66
N TYR A 842 8.55 15.67 6.32
CA TYR A 842 7.66 14.69 5.72
C TYR A 842 6.72 14.00 6.72
N GLU A 843 7.01 14.06 8.02
CA GLU A 843 6.04 13.72 9.07
C GLU A 843 4.94 14.80 9.16
N ILE A 844 5.26 16.10 9.06
CA ILE A 844 4.23 17.16 8.95
C ILE A 844 3.38 16.97 7.69
N MET A 845 4.02 16.55 6.58
CA MET A 845 3.32 16.23 5.33
C MET A 845 2.41 15.00 5.45
N GLU A 846 2.79 13.99 6.22
CA GLU A 846 1.95 12.80 6.47
C GLU A 846 0.63 13.19 7.15
N GLU A 847 0.70 14.08 8.16
CA GLU A 847 -0.49 14.60 8.84
C GLU A 847 -1.41 15.33 7.84
N LEU A 848 -0.82 16.13 6.94
CA LEU A 848 -1.54 16.81 5.87
C LEU A 848 -2.20 15.82 4.88
N LEU A 849 -1.50 14.77 4.47
CA LEU A 849 -2.02 13.76 3.54
C LEU A 849 -3.15 12.95 4.18
N ASN A 850 -3.01 12.55 5.44
CA ASN A 850 -4.07 11.88 6.20
C ASN A 850 -5.32 12.75 6.34
N ALA A 851 -5.14 14.05 6.61
CA ALA A 851 -6.26 15.01 6.65
C ALA A 851 -6.93 15.17 5.27
N THR A 852 -6.19 15.08 4.17
CA THR A 852 -6.74 15.23 2.81
C THR A 852 -7.46 13.95 2.34
N ASN A 853 -6.85 12.78 2.55
CA ASN A 853 -7.40 11.48 2.16
C ASN A 853 -8.65 11.11 2.96
N SER A 854 -8.71 11.45 4.25
CA SER A 854 -9.91 11.27 5.08
C SER A 854 -11.10 12.11 4.64
N ASN A 855 -10.88 13.25 3.97
CA ASN A 855 -11.96 14.09 3.44
C ASN A 855 -12.51 13.61 2.09
N ILE A 856 -11.70 12.94 1.26
CA ILE A 856 -12.17 12.27 0.03
C ILE A 856 -13.14 11.14 0.38
N ILE A 857 -12.87 10.39 1.45
CA ILE A 857 -13.76 9.34 1.97
C ILE A 857 -15.11 9.93 2.44
N ARG A 858 -15.11 11.18 2.94
CA ARG A 858 -16.32 11.88 3.42
C ARG A 858 -17.16 12.55 2.32
N GLN A 859 -16.58 12.92 1.18
CA GLN A 859 -17.28 13.59 0.09
C GLN A 859 -18.20 12.67 -0.74
N ASN A 860 -18.10 11.34 -0.58
CA ASN A 860 -19.00 10.38 -1.24
C ASN A 860 -20.34 10.17 -0.50
N ALA A 861 -20.62 10.94 0.56
CA ALA A 861 -21.95 11.02 1.15
C ALA A 861 -22.79 12.09 0.40
N PRO A 862 -24.11 11.91 0.20
CA PRO A 862 -24.96 12.87 -0.50
C PRO A 862 -25.10 14.15 0.33
N ALA A 863 -24.21 15.11 0.14
CA ALA A 863 -24.29 16.41 0.77
C ALA A 863 -25.17 17.36 -0.06
N LYS A 864 -26.19 17.93 0.59
CA LYS A 864 -26.88 19.13 0.07
C LYS A 864 -25.85 20.25 -0.14
N PRO A 865 -26.03 21.13 -1.15
CA PRO A 865 -25.17 22.28 -1.37
C PRO A 865 -25.47 23.33 -0.28
N SER A 866 -24.92 23.14 0.91
CA SER A 866 -24.95 24.17 1.95
C SER A 866 -23.84 25.19 1.67
N GLY A 867 -24.24 26.46 1.71
CA GLY A 867 -23.53 27.60 1.11
C GLY A 867 -22.10 27.86 1.59
N VAL A 868 -21.41 28.62 0.74
CA VAL A 868 -20.20 29.44 0.95
C VAL A 868 -19.28 28.96 2.08
N LEU A 869 -18.32 28.14 1.66
CA LEU A 869 -17.07 27.76 2.31
C LEU A 869 -17.18 26.60 3.30
N GLY A 870 -16.83 25.42 2.80
CA GLY A 870 -16.33 24.27 3.56
C GLY A 870 -15.03 24.54 4.34
N PHE A 871 -14.76 25.78 4.76
CA PHE A 871 -13.66 26.15 5.63
C PHE A 871 -13.76 25.45 7.00
N ARG A 872 -14.97 25.01 7.40
CA ARG A 872 -15.19 24.23 8.63
C ARG A 872 -15.22 22.71 8.44
N SER A 873 -15.20 22.20 7.20
CA SER A 873 -15.45 20.77 6.93
C SER A 873 -14.42 20.08 6.03
N ALA A 874 -13.45 20.80 5.46
CA ALA A 874 -12.53 20.25 4.45
C ALA A 874 -11.10 19.94 4.94
N HIS A 875 -10.76 20.16 6.21
CA HIS A 875 -9.44 19.80 6.75
C HIS A 875 -9.61 19.32 8.21
N ALA A 876 -9.30 18.04 8.47
CA ALA A 876 -9.40 17.47 9.82
C ALA A 876 -8.35 18.07 10.79
N THR A 877 -7.31 18.69 10.24
CA THR A 877 -6.34 19.55 10.94
C THR A 877 -6.53 20.98 10.43
N PRO A 878 -6.70 22.02 11.27
CA PRO A 878 -6.76 23.40 10.79
C PRO A 878 -5.54 23.70 9.94
N LEU A 879 -5.72 24.20 8.70
CA LEU A 879 -4.62 24.61 7.82
C LEU A 879 -3.60 25.52 8.53
N THR A 880 -4.08 26.33 9.48
CA THR A 880 -3.27 27.18 10.35
C THR A 880 -2.31 26.39 11.25
N GLU A 881 -2.74 25.24 11.80
CA GLU A 881 -1.88 24.37 12.61
C GLU A 881 -0.76 23.74 11.78
N ILE A 882 -1.06 23.31 10.55
CA ILE A 882 -0.04 22.82 9.62
C ILE A 882 0.94 23.95 9.27
N ASP A 883 0.45 25.16 9.00
CA ASP A 883 1.30 26.31 8.72
C ASP A 883 2.20 26.67 9.92
N ASP A 884 1.65 26.69 11.14
CA ASP A 884 2.40 26.91 12.38
C ASP A 884 3.53 25.88 12.56
N LYS A 885 3.27 24.60 12.29
CA LYS A 885 4.28 23.52 12.32
C LYS A 885 5.35 23.73 11.25
N LEU A 886 4.99 24.16 10.04
CA LEU A 886 5.94 24.44 8.97
C LEU A 886 6.83 25.65 9.28
N VAL A 887 6.26 26.71 9.89
CA VAL A 887 7.01 27.89 10.34
C VAL A 887 7.96 27.52 11.49
N ALA A 888 7.49 26.74 12.46
CA ALA A 888 8.34 26.25 13.55
C ALA A 888 9.49 25.39 13.03
N TRP A 889 9.22 24.47 12.10
CA TRP A 889 10.25 23.65 11.47
C TRP A 889 11.27 24.48 10.68
N GLU A 890 10.84 25.52 9.95
CA GLU A 890 11.73 26.43 9.22
C GLU A 890 12.63 27.23 10.18
N ALA A 891 12.10 27.60 11.34
CA ALA A 891 12.85 28.24 12.41
C ALA A 891 13.85 27.29 13.11
N GLU A 892 13.62 25.97 13.11
CA GLU A 892 14.57 24.98 13.65
C GLU A 892 15.79 24.72 12.75
N LEU A 893 15.76 25.11 11.47
CA LEU A 893 16.81 24.77 10.52
C LEU A 893 18.18 25.41 10.88
N PRO A 894 19.29 24.64 10.85
CA PRO A 894 20.63 25.18 10.92
C PRO A 894 20.89 26.23 9.82
N ASP A 895 21.77 27.20 10.09
CA ASP A 895 22.05 28.31 9.18
C ASP A 895 22.46 27.87 7.77
N HIS A 896 23.19 26.76 7.66
CA HIS A 896 23.68 26.22 6.39
C HIS A 896 22.58 25.54 5.55
N LEU A 897 21.45 25.15 6.15
CA LEU A 897 20.25 24.64 5.46
C LEU A 897 19.17 25.71 5.28
N ARG A 898 19.16 26.75 6.11
CA ARG A 898 18.19 27.85 6.05
C ARG A 898 18.53 28.89 5.00
N ARG A 899 19.80 29.30 4.89
CA ARG A 899 20.19 30.42 4.01
C ARG A 899 20.41 29.92 2.59
N LEU A 900 19.60 30.43 1.66
CA LEU A 900 19.85 30.20 0.25
C LEU A 900 21.15 30.89 -0.18
N PRO A 901 21.91 30.26 -1.07
CA PRO A 901 23.25 30.74 -1.41
C PRO A 901 23.19 31.94 -2.35
N ASP A 902 24.19 32.81 -2.29
CA ASP A 902 24.32 33.88 -3.28
C ASP A 902 24.87 33.32 -4.61
N LEU A 903 24.16 33.57 -5.71
CA LEU A 903 24.54 33.14 -7.07
C LEU A 903 25.89 33.71 -7.54
N GLN A 904 26.38 34.78 -6.91
CA GLN A 904 27.61 35.47 -7.30
C GLN A 904 28.86 34.98 -6.54
N SER A 905 28.73 34.03 -5.62
CA SER A 905 29.89 33.50 -4.86
C SER A 905 30.72 32.50 -5.69
N PRO A 906 32.06 32.63 -5.73
CA PRO A 906 32.93 31.72 -6.48
C PRO A 906 32.83 30.28 -5.97
N ALA A 907 33.06 29.30 -6.87
CA ALA A 907 33.02 27.87 -6.56
C ALA A 907 33.86 27.53 -5.32
N ARG A 908 33.20 27.01 -4.29
CA ARG A 908 33.82 26.61 -3.02
C ARG A 908 34.17 25.12 -3.03
N SER A 909 34.79 24.62 -1.96
CA SER A 909 35.15 23.20 -1.80
C SER A 909 33.96 22.26 -2.05
N SER A 910 34.23 21.01 -2.42
CA SER A 910 33.20 19.98 -2.69
C SER A 910 32.18 19.83 -1.56
N SER A 911 32.62 19.90 -0.30
CA SER A 911 31.75 19.87 0.88
C SER A 911 30.75 21.03 0.93
N VAL A 912 31.16 22.24 0.56
CA VAL A 912 30.28 23.43 0.57
C VAL A 912 29.22 23.34 -0.54
N ASN A 913 29.54 22.69 -1.66
CA ASN A 913 28.59 22.47 -2.75
C ASN A 913 27.48 21.46 -2.36
N VAL A 914 27.80 20.47 -1.50
CA VAL A 914 26.79 19.54 -0.97
C VAL A 914 25.78 20.25 -0.07
N PHE A 915 26.24 21.09 0.87
CA PHE A 915 25.35 21.85 1.76
C PHE A 915 24.48 22.85 1.01
N TYR A 916 25.06 23.55 0.04
CA TYR A 916 24.34 24.42 -0.89
C TYR A 916 23.16 23.68 -1.51
N ARG A 917 23.45 22.49 -2.05
CA ARG A 917 22.48 21.67 -2.75
C ARG A 917 21.37 21.20 -1.81
N GLN A 918 21.75 20.74 -0.62
CA GLN A 918 20.82 20.33 0.42
C GLN A 918 19.88 21.48 0.82
N ALA A 919 20.38 22.71 0.98
CA ALA A 919 19.55 23.87 1.30
C ALA A 919 18.51 24.16 0.20
N VAL A 920 18.91 24.14 -1.08
CA VAL A 920 17.98 24.38 -2.20
C VAL A 920 16.93 23.26 -2.29
N ILE A 921 17.33 21.99 -2.22
CA ILE A 921 16.38 20.86 -2.26
C ILE A 921 15.42 20.92 -1.07
N LEU A 922 15.90 21.27 0.11
CA LEU A 922 15.06 21.37 1.30
C LEU A 922 14.04 22.51 1.16
N ARG A 923 14.44 23.65 0.58
CA ARG A 923 13.51 24.73 0.22
C ARG A 923 12.48 24.27 -0.81
N GLN A 924 12.90 23.53 -1.84
CA GLN A 924 11.97 22.96 -2.83
C GLN A 924 10.92 22.05 -2.17
N ARG A 925 11.35 21.16 -1.25
CA ARG A 925 10.45 20.27 -0.50
C ARG A 925 9.45 21.07 0.35
N LEU A 926 9.89 22.10 1.06
CA LEU A 926 9.01 22.97 1.85
C LEU A 926 7.93 23.65 0.98
N LEU A 927 8.35 24.28 -0.13
CA LEU A 927 7.43 24.98 -1.03
C LEU A 927 6.39 24.02 -1.59
N HIS A 928 6.79 22.78 -1.93
CA HIS A 928 5.87 21.77 -2.42
C HIS A 928 4.85 21.33 -1.35
N VAL A 929 5.27 21.11 -0.10
CA VAL A 929 4.34 20.78 1.01
C VAL A 929 3.34 21.92 1.24
N ARG A 930 3.79 23.19 1.21
CA ARG A 930 2.89 24.34 1.30
C ARG A 930 1.90 24.41 0.12
N LEU A 931 2.33 24.11 -1.10
CA LEU A 931 1.43 24.01 -2.26
C LEU A 931 0.36 22.93 -2.06
N LEU A 932 0.76 21.75 -1.58
CA LEU A 932 -0.20 20.65 -1.31
C LEU A 932 -1.24 21.06 -0.27
N ALA A 933 -0.86 21.81 0.76
CA ALA A 933 -1.77 22.30 1.78
C ALA A 933 -2.79 23.32 1.26
N LEU A 934 -2.37 24.19 0.34
CA LEU A 934 -3.18 25.34 -0.12
C LEU A 934 -4.00 25.08 -1.39
N ARG A 935 -3.62 24.09 -2.22
CA ARG A 935 -4.34 23.74 -3.46
C ARG A 935 -5.83 23.42 -3.27
N PRO A 936 -6.26 22.65 -2.26
CA PRO A 936 -7.68 22.34 -2.06
C PRO A 936 -8.54 23.58 -1.81
N VAL A 937 -7.98 24.59 -1.12
CA VAL A 937 -8.66 25.87 -0.87
C VAL A 937 -8.84 26.65 -2.18
N LEU A 938 -7.79 26.71 -3.01
CA LEU A 938 -7.86 27.33 -4.34
C LEU A 938 -8.89 26.63 -5.25
N SER A 939 -8.87 25.29 -5.30
CA SER A 939 -9.83 24.48 -6.07
C SER A 939 -11.27 24.80 -5.68
N SER A 940 -11.55 24.84 -4.37
CA SER A 940 -12.89 25.11 -3.82
C SER A 940 -13.41 26.51 -4.17
N LEU A 941 -12.54 27.52 -4.23
CA LEU A 941 -12.90 28.89 -4.62
C LEU A 941 -13.18 29.04 -6.12
N ILE A 942 -12.48 28.25 -6.95
CA ILE A 942 -12.70 28.25 -8.40
C ILE A 942 -14.02 27.54 -8.73
N ALA A 943 -14.31 26.41 -8.09
CA ALA A 943 -15.55 25.65 -8.29
C ALA A 943 -16.82 26.36 -7.79
N TYR A 944 -16.69 27.37 -6.93
CA TYR A 944 -17.84 28.11 -6.39
C TYR A 944 -18.50 29.02 -7.45
N ASN A 945 -19.56 28.51 -8.09
CA ASN A 945 -20.45 29.27 -8.96
C ASN A 945 -21.36 30.19 -8.11
N GLY A 946 -21.31 31.49 -8.36
CA GLY A 946 -22.23 32.47 -7.78
C GLY A 946 -23.66 32.22 -8.29
N GLY A 947 -24.40 31.36 -7.60
CA GLY A 947 -25.81 31.16 -7.83
C GLY A 947 -26.62 32.39 -7.41
N SER A 948 -27.42 32.91 -8.34
CA SER A 948 -28.48 33.91 -8.19
C SER A 948 -28.07 35.38 -7.99
N SER A 949 -28.62 36.19 -8.89
CA SER A 949 -28.62 37.64 -8.98
C SER A 949 -29.34 38.36 -7.82
N ASP A 950 -29.29 37.84 -6.59
CA ASP A 950 -30.05 38.40 -5.45
C ASP A 950 -29.24 38.54 -4.14
N ASN A 951 -27.92 38.28 -4.15
CA ASN A 951 -27.09 38.35 -2.93
C ASN A 951 -25.74 39.07 -3.12
N SER A 952 -25.64 39.97 -4.11
CA SER A 952 -24.41 40.77 -4.33
C SER A 952 -24.02 41.67 -3.15
N ALA A 953 -24.93 41.91 -2.20
CA ALA A 953 -24.69 42.76 -1.03
C ALA A 953 -23.98 42.05 0.16
N ASN A 954 -23.86 40.72 0.19
CA ASN A 954 -23.30 39.98 1.34
C ASN A 954 -21.92 39.33 1.09
N PHE A 955 -21.34 39.47 -0.10
CA PHE A 955 -20.05 38.85 -0.45
C PHE A 955 -18.84 39.43 0.31
N GLY A 956 -18.96 40.66 0.82
CA GLY A 956 -17.89 41.32 1.57
C GLY A 956 -17.86 41.01 3.07
N THR A 957 -18.92 40.48 3.68
CA THR A 957 -19.02 40.44 5.16
C THR A 957 -18.57 39.12 5.79
N ASN A 958 -18.36 38.05 5.01
CA ASN A 958 -18.00 36.74 5.55
C ASN A 958 -16.48 36.59 5.75
N LEU A 959 -16.03 36.52 7.01
CA LEU A 959 -14.64 36.31 7.40
C LEU A 959 -14.01 35.08 6.73
N SER A 960 -14.76 33.98 6.62
CA SER A 960 -14.26 32.73 6.03
C SER A 960 -13.85 32.93 4.57
N TYR A 961 -14.57 33.80 3.84
CA TYR A 961 -14.29 34.07 2.43
C TYR A 961 -12.99 34.86 2.29
N ARG A 962 -12.78 35.84 3.17
CA ARG A 962 -11.55 36.64 3.21
C ARG A 962 -10.33 35.78 3.55
N ILE A 963 -10.47 34.85 4.49
CA ILE A 963 -9.39 33.90 4.83
C ILE A 963 -9.08 33.01 3.63
N ALA A 964 -10.09 32.37 3.03
CA ALA A 964 -9.88 31.50 1.87
C ALA A 964 -9.26 32.26 0.68
N HIS A 965 -9.73 33.49 0.44
CA HIS A 965 -9.20 34.38 -0.58
C HIS A 965 -7.72 34.70 -0.34
N GLN A 966 -7.34 35.02 0.90
CA GLN A 966 -5.93 35.23 1.24
C GLN A 966 -5.10 33.95 1.08
N CYS A 967 -5.61 32.79 1.49
CA CYS A 967 -4.94 31.50 1.29
C CYS A 967 -4.70 31.21 -0.20
N ALA A 968 -5.64 31.55 -1.08
CA ALA A 968 -5.48 31.42 -2.53
C ALA A 968 -4.37 32.34 -3.08
N ILE A 969 -4.29 33.58 -2.59
CA ILE A 969 -3.20 34.50 -2.97
C ILE A 969 -1.84 33.96 -2.51
N VAL A 970 -1.75 33.45 -1.27
CA VAL A 970 -0.54 32.82 -0.75
C VAL A 970 -0.15 31.59 -1.59
N CYS A 971 -1.12 30.77 -1.98
CA CYS A 971 -0.90 29.62 -2.88
C CYS A 971 -0.24 30.02 -4.20
N ILE A 972 -0.72 31.11 -4.83
CA ILE A 972 -0.17 31.64 -6.08
C ILE A 972 1.25 32.16 -5.87
N LYS A 973 1.50 32.95 -4.81
CA LYS A 973 2.84 33.48 -4.48
C LYS A 973 3.85 32.35 -4.26
N ILE A 974 3.45 31.28 -3.56
CA ILE A 974 4.30 30.10 -3.34
C ILE A 974 4.56 29.35 -4.66
N ALA A 975 3.58 29.28 -5.56
CA ALA A 975 3.79 28.69 -6.89
C ALA A 975 4.80 29.50 -7.71
N GLN A 976 4.71 30.84 -7.68
CA GLN A 976 5.69 31.72 -8.32
C GLN A 976 7.08 31.53 -7.72
N GLU A 977 7.18 31.48 -6.39
CA GLU A 977 8.46 31.24 -5.69
C GLU A 977 9.07 29.88 -6.05
N ALA A 978 8.26 28.81 -6.13
CA ALA A 978 8.73 27.48 -6.51
C ALA A 978 9.29 27.45 -7.94
N ILE A 979 8.63 28.14 -8.88
CA ILE A 979 9.10 28.28 -10.26
C ILE A 979 10.38 29.12 -10.32
N ASP A 980 10.41 30.24 -9.60
CA ASP A 980 11.54 31.15 -9.58
C ASP A 980 12.78 30.49 -8.96
N LEU A 981 12.61 29.70 -7.91
CA LEU A 981 13.67 28.92 -7.30
C LEU A 981 14.30 27.96 -8.33
N VAL A 982 13.49 27.17 -9.03
CA VAL A 982 14.01 26.25 -10.06
C VAL A 982 14.64 27.03 -11.22
N HIS A 983 14.02 28.13 -11.67
CA HIS A 983 14.54 28.96 -12.76
C HIS A 983 15.89 29.58 -12.42
N GLN A 984 16.03 30.13 -11.23
CA GLN A 984 17.24 30.80 -10.73
C GLN A 984 18.43 29.83 -10.68
N TYR A 985 18.15 28.59 -10.29
CA TYR A 985 19.15 27.55 -10.07
C TYR A 985 19.27 26.55 -11.25
N LYS A 986 18.60 26.83 -12.37
CA LYS A 986 18.65 26.02 -13.61
C LYS A 986 19.87 26.32 -14.48
N SER A 987 20.35 27.57 -14.48
CA SER A 987 21.31 28.10 -15.47
C SER A 987 22.70 28.43 -14.93
N THR A 988 22.96 28.22 -13.65
CA THR A 988 24.22 28.65 -13.06
C THR A 988 25.32 27.63 -13.34
N GLN A 989 26.45 28.13 -13.82
CA GLN A 989 27.61 27.40 -14.34
C GLN A 989 28.37 26.61 -13.26
N TRP A 990 27.75 25.60 -12.63
CA TRP A 990 28.49 24.58 -11.87
C TRP A 990 28.84 23.41 -12.80
N ALA A 991 29.66 23.72 -13.80
CA ALA A 991 30.06 22.82 -14.88
C ALA A 991 30.76 21.52 -14.42
N THR A 992 31.02 21.37 -13.12
CA THR A 992 31.69 20.20 -12.52
C THR A 992 30.81 19.37 -11.58
N THR A 993 29.62 19.84 -11.15
CA THR A 993 28.80 19.15 -10.13
C THR A 993 27.37 18.79 -10.55
N GLY A 994 26.99 19.07 -11.80
CA GLY A 994 25.71 18.64 -12.35
C GLY A 994 24.50 19.39 -11.79
N PHE A 995 23.29 18.82 -11.95
CA PHE A 995 22.04 19.46 -11.50
C PHE A 995 21.98 19.64 -9.98
N ILE A 996 21.51 20.80 -9.51
CA ILE A 996 21.23 21.05 -8.08
C ILE A 996 20.17 20.08 -7.54
N ALA A 997 19.18 19.71 -8.34
CA ALA A 997 18.18 18.73 -7.95
C ALA A 997 17.95 17.76 -9.11
N ALA A 998 17.59 16.53 -8.79
CA ALA A 998 17.30 15.55 -9.82
C ALA A 998 16.15 16.03 -10.71
N TRP A 999 16.30 15.86 -12.02
CA TRP A 999 15.40 16.48 -13.00
C TRP A 999 13.94 16.07 -12.82
N TRP A 1000 13.67 14.83 -12.39
CA TRP A 1000 12.31 14.33 -12.15
C TRP A 1000 11.58 15.06 -11.00
N TYR A 1001 12.30 15.48 -9.96
CA TYR A 1001 11.72 16.34 -8.90
C TYR A 1001 11.49 17.77 -9.39
N ASN A 1002 12.41 18.34 -10.18
CA ASN A 1002 12.21 19.66 -10.77
C ASN A 1002 10.97 19.68 -11.67
N VAL A 1003 10.79 18.65 -12.51
CA VAL A 1003 9.60 18.52 -13.35
C VAL A 1003 8.34 18.38 -12.49
N LEU A 1004 8.34 17.51 -11.46
CA LEU A 1004 7.21 17.38 -10.53
C LEU A 1004 6.84 18.73 -9.90
N PHE A 1005 7.80 19.45 -9.32
CA PHE A 1005 7.56 20.69 -8.59
C PHE A 1005 7.11 21.84 -9.51
N VAL A 1006 7.74 21.99 -10.68
CA VAL A 1006 7.37 23.02 -11.66
C VAL A 1006 6.01 22.72 -12.29
N TYR A 1007 5.75 21.46 -12.65
CA TYR A 1007 4.44 21.04 -13.14
C TYR A 1007 3.36 21.41 -12.12
N SER A 1008 3.54 20.95 -10.88
CA SER A 1008 2.74 21.26 -9.70
C SER A 1008 2.47 22.75 -9.45
N ALA A 1009 3.43 23.63 -9.72
CA ALA A 1009 3.26 25.07 -9.57
C ALA A 1009 2.57 25.68 -10.79
N ALA A 1010 2.86 25.21 -12.00
CA ALA A 1010 2.22 25.65 -13.23
C ALA A 1010 0.72 25.35 -13.24
N THR A 1011 0.28 24.22 -12.68
CA THR A 1011 -1.16 23.90 -12.51
C THR A 1011 -1.88 24.94 -11.64
N VAL A 1012 -1.22 25.46 -10.60
CA VAL A 1012 -1.75 26.54 -9.75
C VAL A 1012 -1.88 27.85 -10.53
N LEU A 1013 -0.94 28.17 -11.43
CA LEU A 1013 -1.04 29.35 -12.30
C LEU A 1013 -2.18 29.24 -13.32
N VAL A 1014 -2.43 28.05 -13.87
CA VAL A 1014 -3.61 27.78 -14.72
C VAL A 1014 -4.88 28.03 -13.92
N ALA A 1015 -4.97 27.45 -12.71
CA ALA A 1015 -6.11 27.63 -11.81
C ALA A 1015 -6.36 29.11 -11.48
N ALA A 1016 -5.30 29.88 -11.23
CA ALA A 1016 -5.38 31.31 -10.97
C ALA A 1016 -6.00 32.11 -12.13
N ARG A 1017 -5.75 31.73 -13.41
CA ARG A 1017 -6.36 32.42 -14.56
C ARG A 1017 -7.87 32.19 -14.69
N LEU A 1018 -8.40 31.06 -14.22
CA LEU A 1018 -9.84 30.72 -14.33
C LEU A 1018 -10.75 31.68 -13.57
N ARG A 1019 -10.23 32.30 -12.50
CA ARG A 1019 -10.96 33.29 -11.73
C ARG A 1019 -9.97 34.30 -11.15
N PRO A 1020 -9.92 35.55 -11.65
CA PRO A 1020 -8.89 36.50 -11.28
C PRO A 1020 -9.18 37.18 -9.93
N LEU A 1021 -9.34 36.38 -8.87
CA LEU A 1021 -9.59 36.84 -7.50
C LEU A 1021 -8.41 37.66 -6.93
N TRP A 1022 -7.23 37.57 -7.53
CA TRP A 1022 -5.95 38.09 -7.06
C TRP A 1022 -5.57 39.48 -7.61
N GLN A 1023 -6.38 40.09 -8.48
CA GLN A 1023 -6.05 41.33 -9.19
C GLN A 1023 -5.68 42.52 -8.28
N SER A 1024 -6.06 42.49 -7.00
CA SER A 1024 -5.70 43.52 -6.01
C SER A 1024 -4.28 43.39 -5.45
N GLU A 1025 -3.65 42.21 -5.53
CA GLU A 1025 -2.36 41.91 -4.89
C GLU A 1025 -1.28 41.38 -5.84
N ILE A 1026 -1.67 40.77 -6.97
CA ILE A 1026 -0.73 40.19 -7.94
C ILE A 1026 -1.07 40.77 -9.32
N SER A 1027 -0.07 41.23 -10.06
CA SER A 1027 -0.28 41.72 -11.42
C SER A 1027 -0.40 40.55 -12.40
N GLU A 1028 -1.23 40.69 -13.44
CA GLU A 1028 -1.34 39.68 -14.49
C GLU A 1028 0.00 39.46 -15.21
N ALA A 1029 0.80 40.52 -15.35
CA ALA A 1029 2.15 40.45 -15.89
C ALA A 1029 3.06 39.52 -15.07
N ALA A 1030 2.96 39.51 -13.74
CA ALA A 1030 3.74 38.63 -12.88
C ALA A 1030 3.37 37.15 -13.08
N ILE A 1031 2.08 36.83 -13.23
CA ILE A 1031 1.63 35.46 -13.51
C ILE A 1031 2.12 35.00 -14.89
N LEU A 1032 2.01 35.85 -15.91
CA LEU A 1032 2.52 35.55 -17.26
C LEU A 1032 4.04 35.36 -17.27
N GLN A 1033 4.78 36.14 -16.48
CA GLN A 1033 6.22 35.97 -16.34
C GLN A 1033 6.58 34.62 -15.71
N SER A 1034 5.98 34.27 -14.57
CA SER A 1034 6.19 32.97 -13.92
C SER A 1034 5.74 31.82 -14.83
N TRP A 1035 4.66 31.98 -15.59
CA TRP A 1035 4.22 31.00 -16.59
C TRP A 1035 5.28 30.75 -17.67
N ARG A 1036 5.83 31.81 -18.27
CA ARG A 1036 6.91 31.69 -19.27
C ARG A 1036 8.14 31.00 -18.69
N ARG A 1037 8.51 31.31 -17.44
CA ARG A 1037 9.61 30.65 -16.73
C ARG A 1037 9.32 29.15 -16.55
N ALA A 1038 8.11 28.78 -16.11
CA ALA A 1038 7.72 27.38 -15.93
C ALA A 1038 7.82 26.58 -17.24
N ILE A 1039 7.25 27.10 -18.33
CA ILE A 1039 7.34 26.46 -19.64
C ILE A 1039 8.79 26.37 -20.11
N ASN A 1040 9.60 27.43 -19.96
CA ASN A 1040 11.01 27.39 -20.31
C ASN A 1040 11.78 26.30 -19.53
N ILE A 1041 11.49 26.11 -18.24
CA ILE A 1041 12.06 25.02 -17.44
C ILE A 1041 11.68 23.66 -18.02
N LEU A 1042 10.38 23.41 -18.25
CA LEU A 1042 9.90 22.14 -18.76
C LEU A 1042 10.45 21.82 -20.16
N GLU A 1043 10.56 22.83 -21.04
CA GLU A 1043 11.16 22.70 -22.38
C GLU A 1043 12.62 22.23 -22.33
N THR A 1044 13.38 22.62 -21.31
CA THR A 1044 14.77 22.13 -21.13
C THR A 1044 14.83 20.65 -20.77
N TYR A 1045 13.77 20.11 -20.17
CA TYR A 1045 13.68 18.70 -19.83
C TYR A 1045 12.88 17.89 -20.86
N LYS A 1046 12.42 18.48 -21.96
CA LYS A 1046 11.54 17.82 -22.95
C LYS A 1046 12.11 16.50 -23.47
N ASP A 1047 13.43 16.42 -23.65
CA ASP A 1047 14.11 15.25 -24.21
C ASP A 1047 14.47 14.20 -23.13
N TYR A 1048 14.26 14.51 -21.84
CA TYR A 1048 14.65 13.65 -20.71
C TYR A 1048 13.63 12.53 -20.47
N SER A 1049 12.36 12.75 -20.82
CA SER A 1049 11.33 11.71 -20.85
C SER A 1049 10.29 12.00 -21.91
N LYS A 1050 9.81 10.94 -22.57
CA LYS A 1050 8.71 10.98 -23.55
C LYS A 1050 7.41 11.58 -22.98
N SER A 1051 7.26 11.68 -21.65
CA SER A 1051 6.09 12.28 -21.00
C SER A 1051 6.10 13.82 -20.99
N ILE A 1052 7.28 14.44 -20.99
CA ILE A 1052 7.42 15.89 -20.74
C ILE A 1052 6.84 16.75 -21.87
N PRO A 1053 7.05 16.43 -23.16
CA PRO A 1053 6.41 17.17 -24.24
C PRO A 1053 4.88 17.18 -24.13
N LYS A 1054 4.27 16.04 -23.76
CA LYS A 1054 2.82 15.92 -23.56
C LYS A 1054 2.32 16.79 -22.40
N LEU A 1055 3.09 16.87 -21.31
CA LEU A 1055 2.80 17.77 -20.18
C LEU A 1055 2.79 19.24 -20.61
N ILE A 1056 3.78 19.65 -21.41
CA ILE A 1056 3.91 21.04 -21.89
C ILE A 1056 2.72 21.41 -22.77
N VAL A 1057 2.38 20.57 -23.76
CA VAL A 1057 1.24 20.81 -24.67
C VAL A 1057 -0.06 20.94 -23.87
N THR A 1058 -0.31 20.02 -22.94
CA THR A 1058 -1.52 20.04 -22.08
C THR A 1058 -1.62 21.33 -21.27
N LEU A 1059 -0.52 21.75 -20.64
CA LEU A 1059 -0.45 22.98 -19.86
C LEU A 1059 -0.71 24.22 -20.74
N GLN A 1060 -0.09 24.29 -21.92
CA GLN A 1060 -0.26 25.41 -22.85
C GLN A 1060 -1.69 25.52 -23.40
N MET A 1061 -2.32 24.39 -23.74
CA MET A 1061 -3.72 24.38 -24.21
C MET A 1061 -4.67 24.94 -23.14
N LEU A 1062 -4.59 24.42 -21.91
CA LEU A 1062 -5.44 24.87 -20.81
C LEU A 1062 -5.19 26.34 -20.45
N PHE A 1063 -3.93 26.77 -20.47
CA PHE A 1063 -3.60 28.18 -20.20
C PHE A 1063 -4.09 29.13 -21.29
N LYS A 1064 -4.16 28.70 -22.56
CA LYS A 1064 -4.67 29.49 -23.70
C LYS A 1064 -6.20 29.57 -23.72
N GLN A 1065 -6.90 28.49 -23.35
CA GLN A 1065 -8.36 28.39 -23.42
C GLN A 1065 -9.11 29.23 -22.39
N VAL A 1066 -8.44 29.77 -21.38
CA VAL A 1066 -9.04 30.74 -20.46
C VAL A 1066 -9.27 32.06 -21.22
N PRO A 1067 -10.52 32.45 -21.54
CA PRO A 1067 -10.78 33.56 -22.44
C PRO A 1067 -10.29 34.90 -21.88
N LYS A 1068 -9.78 35.77 -22.76
CA LYS A 1068 -9.54 37.20 -22.45
C LYS A 1068 -10.83 37.97 -22.11
N SER A 1069 -12.01 37.38 -22.35
CA SER A 1069 -13.33 38.04 -22.20
C SER A 1069 -13.79 38.23 -20.75
N TYR A 1070 -13.13 37.64 -19.75
CA TYR A 1070 -13.46 37.83 -18.33
C TYR A 1070 -12.82 39.08 -17.70
N LEU A 1071 -11.88 39.74 -18.39
CA LEU A 1071 -11.31 41.02 -17.96
C LEU A 1071 -12.24 42.22 -18.22
N SER A 1072 -13.25 42.07 -19.09
CA SER A 1072 -14.10 43.19 -19.53
C SER A 1072 -15.40 43.37 -18.72
N ARG A 1073 -15.77 42.41 -17.85
CA ARG A 1073 -17.06 42.46 -17.13
C ARG A 1073 -17.09 43.42 -15.93
N ASP A 1074 -15.94 43.84 -15.41
CA ASP A 1074 -15.84 44.83 -14.31
C ASP A 1074 -15.57 46.27 -14.77
N VAL A 1075 -15.35 46.51 -16.07
CA VAL A 1075 -15.20 47.87 -16.62
C VAL A 1075 -16.55 48.50 -16.95
N ALA A 1076 -17.56 47.69 -17.34
CA ALA A 1076 -18.89 48.18 -17.69
C ALA A 1076 -19.72 48.66 -16.47
N THR A 1077 -19.43 48.15 -15.26
CA THR A 1077 -20.11 48.52 -14.01
C THR A 1077 -19.53 49.77 -13.35
N ARG A 1078 -18.39 50.29 -13.81
CA ARG A 1078 -17.82 51.58 -13.32
C ARG A 1078 -18.21 52.80 -14.15
N GLN A 1079 -18.94 52.65 -15.27
CA GLN A 1079 -19.31 53.77 -16.14
C GLN A 1079 -20.69 54.38 -15.87
N ASN A 1080 -21.52 53.79 -15.00
CA ASN A 1080 -22.84 54.34 -14.67
C ASN A 1080 -22.97 54.67 -13.19
N SER A 1081 -22.48 55.85 -12.80
CA SER A 1081 -22.93 56.59 -11.61
C SER A 1081 -22.79 58.10 -11.91
N PRO A 1082 -23.76 58.94 -11.50
CA PRO A 1082 -23.95 60.25 -12.11
C PRO A 1082 -22.93 61.28 -11.62
N SER A 1083 -22.48 62.09 -12.57
CA SER A 1083 -21.62 63.25 -12.40
C SER A 1083 -22.16 64.25 -11.37
N LYS A 1084 -21.39 64.49 -10.31
CA LYS A 1084 -21.43 65.73 -9.53
C LYS A 1084 -20.08 66.42 -9.65
N GLN A 1085 -20.11 67.61 -10.24
CA GLN A 1085 -19.02 68.59 -10.29
C GLN A 1085 -18.68 69.09 -8.87
N MET A 1086 -17.39 69.27 -8.56
CA MET A 1086 -16.89 70.53 -7.97
C MET A 1086 -15.35 70.66 -8.02
N HIS A 1087 -14.93 71.92 -7.95
CA HIS A 1087 -13.67 72.59 -8.33
C HIS A 1087 -12.47 72.43 -7.35
N PRO A 1088 -11.27 73.00 -7.66
CA PRO A 1088 -9.95 72.52 -7.23
C PRO A 1088 -9.28 73.35 -6.10
N GLY A 1089 -8.15 72.80 -5.59
CA GLY A 1089 -7.20 73.44 -4.66
C GLY A 1089 -7.08 72.63 -3.35
N SER A 1090 -5.97 72.52 -2.63
CA SER A 1090 -4.57 72.98 -2.73
C SER A 1090 -3.82 72.33 -1.55
N ASP A 1091 -2.54 72.01 -1.77
CA ASP A 1091 -1.39 72.01 -0.85
C ASP A 1091 -1.43 71.42 0.60
N ASP A 1092 -0.41 70.59 0.83
CA ASP A 1092 0.54 70.61 1.95
C ASP A 1092 0.25 70.02 3.36
N HIS A 1093 1.14 69.07 3.68
CA HIS A 1093 1.94 68.91 4.92
C HIS A 1093 1.34 68.41 6.26
N ASN A 1094 1.94 67.29 6.68
CA ASN A 1094 2.50 66.92 7.99
C ASN A 1094 1.65 66.43 9.20
N GLU A 1095 2.01 65.19 9.58
CA GLU A 1095 2.37 64.68 10.93
C GLU A 1095 1.41 64.75 12.12
N SER A 1096 1.02 63.57 12.62
CA SER A 1096 1.39 62.96 13.93
C SER A 1096 0.43 61.81 14.24
N ALA A 1097 0.83 60.54 14.20
CA ALA A 1097 1.49 59.76 15.26
C ALA A 1097 0.80 59.90 16.63
N VAL A 1098 0.07 58.86 17.07
CA VAL A 1098 0.38 57.94 18.19
C VAL A 1098 -0.78 56.92 18.29
N ASP A 1099 -0.56 55.66 17.89
CA ASP A 1099 -0.54 54.55 18.86
C ASP A 1099 -0.09 53.24 18.21
N ALA A 1100 0.62 52.45 19.02
CA ALA A 1100 1.62 51.48 18.59
C ALA A 1100 1.12 50.02 18.53
N GLN A 1101 1.87 49.24 17.74
CA GLN A 1101 2.29 47.86 18.01
C GLN A 1101 1.20 46.77 18.14
N ILE A 1102 1.06 45.97 17.08
CA ILE A 1102 1.51 44.57 16.97
C ILE A 1102 1.40 44.19 15.48
N HIS A 1103 2.51 43.70 14.91
CA HIS A 1103 2.69 43.00 13.62
C HIS A 1103 3.92 43.52 12.86
N ARG A 1104 5.08 42.94 13.20
CA ARG A 1104 6.19 42.77 12.25
C ARG A 1104 6.72 41.35 12.40
N ASN A 1105 6.70 40.60 11.30
CA ASN A 1105 7.90 40.07 10.64
C ASN A 1105 7.48 39.08 9.53
N TRP A 1106 7.31 39.59 8.31
CA TRP A 1106 7.63 38.85 7.10
C TRP A 1106 8.52 39.77 6.26
N ASP A 1107 9.83 39.54 6.35
CA ASP A 1107 10.84 40.40 5.74
C ASP A 1107 11.00 40.01 4.26
N THR A 1108 10.28 40.70 3.39
CA THR A 1108 10.50 40.71 1.95
C THR A 1108 11.58 41.73 1.62
N SER A 1109 12.85 41.39 1.81
CA SER A 1109 13.95 42.20 1.29
C SER A 1109 14.96 41.34 0.52
N ARG A 1110 14.67 41.10 -0.76
CA ARG A 1110 15.69 40.88 -1.80
C ARG A 1110 15.10 40.94 -3.23
N TYR A 1111 14.51 42.08 -3.58
CA TYR A 1111 14.42 42.50 -4.98
C TYR A 1111 15.28 43.75 -5.13
N HIS A 1112 16.48 43.58 -5.69
CA HIS A 1112 17.21 44.70 -6.27
C HIS A 1112 16.55 45.05 -7.61
N ASN A 1113 16.00 46.25 -7.66
CA ASN A 1113 15.65 46.94 -8.88
C ASN A 1113 16.95 47.24 -9.64
N THR A 1114 17.08 46.69 -10.85
CA THR A 1114 17.86 47.33 -11.91
C THR A 1114 16.99 47.39 -13.16
N ALA A 1115 16.76 48.63 -13.59
CA ALA A 1115 15.95 49.01 -14.72
C ALA A 1115 16.71 48.84 -16.04
N ILE A 1116 15.99 48.33 -17.06
CA ILE A 1116 16.04 48.65 -18.49
C ILE A 1116 17.34 48.34 -19.25
N GLN A 1117 17.25 47.46 -20.26
CA GLN A 1117 17.46 47.83 -21.67
C GLN A 1117 16.79 46.82 -22.59
N ASP A 1118 15.96 47.35 -23.49
CA ASP A 1118 15.40 46.66 -24.65
C ASP A 1118 16.55 46.19 -25.55
N GLU A 1119 16.61 44.89 -25.82
CA GLU A 1119 17.26 44.37 -27.03
C GLU A 1119 16.22 43.55 -27.79
N GLU A 1120 15.75 44.15 -28.89
CA GLU A 1120 15.15 43.45 -30.02
C GLU A 1120 16.12 42.36 -30.48
N VAL A 1121 15.66 41.11 -30.43
CA VAL A 1121 16.28 40.02 -31.21
C VAL A 1121 15.20 39.47 -32.14
N ASP A 1122 15.16 40.07 -33.32
CA ASP A 1122 14.57 39.51 -34.53
C ASP A 1122 15.10 38.10 -34.79
N GLY A 1123 14.19 37.14 -35.04
CA GLY A 1123 14.58 35.81 -35.47
C GLY A 1123 13.62 34.68 -35.07
N ILE A 1124 12.32 34.84 -35.31
CA ILE A 1124 11.38 33.71 -35.31
C ILE A 1124 11.16 33.30 -36.77
N PRO A 1125 11.57 32.09 -37.21
CA PRO A 1125 10.96 31.48 -38.38
C PRO A 1125 9.50 31.16 -38.04
N SER A 1126 8.61 31.77 -38.79
CA SER A 1126 7.16 31.55 -38.81
C SER A 1126 6.81 30.06 -38.82
N LEU A 1127 6.34 29.56 -37.69
CA LEU A 1127 5.55 28.32 -37.60
C LEU A 1127 4.19 28.61 -36.91
N ILE A 1128 3.63 29.79 -37.21
CA ILE A 1128 2.37 30.31 -36.64
C ILE A 1128 1.27 30.42 -37.71
N SER A 1129 1.51 30.06 -38.98
CA SER A 1129 0.50 30.26 -40.04
C SER A 1129 -0.29 29.02 -40.49
N ASP A 1130 0.01 27.80 -40.03
CA ASP A 1130 -0.60 26.58 -40.59
C ASP A 1130 -1.39 25.72 -39.58
N ILE A 1131 -1.90 26.31 -38.50
CA ILE A 1131 -2.95 25.69 -37.66
C ILE A 1131 -4.20 26.58 -37.68
N ASP A 1132 -4.62 26.98 -38.88
CA ASP A 1132 -5.96 27.47 -39.17
C ASP A 1132 -6.66 26.40 -40.03
N PHE A 1133 -7.05 25.26 -39.45
CA PHE A 1133 -7.98 24.35 -40.11
C PHE A 1133 -8.81 23.56 -39.08
N PHE A 1134 -10.07 23.98 -38.94
CA PHE A 1134 -11.20 23.33 -38.26
C PHE A 1134 -11.05 22.98 -36.77
N LEU A 1135 -11.15 23.99 -35.91
CA LEU A 1135 -11.83 23.82 -34.63
C LEU A 1135 -12.94 24.86 -34.56
N ASP A 1136 -14.17 24.38 -34.72
CA ASP A 1136 -15.37 25.16 -34.48
C ASP A 1136 -15.34 25.64 -33.01
N ALA A 1137 -15.53 26.93 -32.77
CA ALA A 1137 -15.45 27.50 -31.41
C ALA A 1137 -16.57 26.97 -30.49
N ASP A 1138 -17.59 26.33 -31.09
CA ASP A 1138 -18.69 25.66 -30.42
C ASP A 1138 -18.49 24.12 -30.32
N ASP A 1139 -17.42 23.56 -30.89
CA ASP A 1139 -17.10 22.13 -30.79
C ASP A 1139 -16.14 21.85 -29.62
N LEU A 1140 -16.69 21.24 -28.57
CA LEU A 1140 -16.01 20.91 -27.32
C LEU A 1140 -15.50 19.45 -27.28
N SER A 1141 -15.58 18.73 -28.41
CA SER A 1141 -15.15 17.32 -28.49
C SER A 1141 -13.65 17.12 -28.19
N TRP A 1142 -12.82 18.13 -28.39
CA TRP A 1142 -11.38 18.12 -28.09
C TRP A 1142 -11.05 17.95 -26.60
N LEU A 1143 -11.99 18.20 -25.68
CA LEU A 1143 -11.79 17.92 -24.26
C LEU A 1143 -11.67 16.40 -23.99
N ASN A 1144 -12.36 15.56 -24.79
CA ASN A 1144 -12.40 14.10 -24.66
C ASN A 1144 -11.39 13.35 -25.55
N SER A 1145 -10.82 14.04 -26.55
CA SER A 1145 -9.76 13.51 -27.41
C SER A 1145 -8.44 14.18 -27.03
N GLY A 1146 -7.59 13.47 -26.28
CA GLY A 1146 -6.18 13.83 -26.21
C GLY A 1146 -5.61 13.96 -27.63
N PRO A 1147 -4.62 14.84 -27.88
CA PRO A 1147 -4.08 15.03 -29.22
C PRO A 1147 -3.45 13.71 -29.68
N ILE A 1148 -4.13 13.06 -30.62
CA ILE A 1148 -3.62 11.91 -31.37
C ILE A 1148 -3.09 12.49 -32.67
N ASP A 1149 -1.78 12.30 -32.86
CA ASP A 1149 -0.98 12.51 -34.07
C ASP A 1149 -0.97 13.92 -34.69
N LEU A 1150 0.06 14.69 -34.31
CA LEU A 1150 0.75 15.66 -35.18
C LEU A 1150 2.25 15.37 -35.16
#